data_AF-A0A0H3ZUF7-F1
#
_entry.id   AF-A0A0H3ZUF7-F1
#
_cell.length_a   1.000
_cell.length_b   1.000
_cell.length_c   1.000
_cell.angle_alpha   90.00
_cell.angle_beta   90.00
_cell.angle_gamma   90.00
#
_symmetry.space_group_name_H-M   'P 1'
#
loop_
_entity.id
_entity.type
_entity.pdbx_description
1 polymer ?
#
loop_
_entity_poly.entity_id
_entity_poly.type
_entity_poly.pdbx_seq_one_letter_code
_entity_poly.pdbx_strand_id
1 'polypeptide(L)'
;MYLGHYEFDTTIDEHHKKIADIVNSKKTLILFDTNILAYLYKLHANARNEFYTWSDSAINDDRLFLPGWAASEYSNRVTTNKLDDYTNKNNNATPDKAKKMYEALYEIASLFVDDDILSNSQFTGDRDQFLDGFLSTIKSLDTYTQALKTQFKVGDVHNEITKHFSTVVLNSDLAELCAKANREGDTRFEHRLPPGFKDGGKGENRFGDLIIWYEILSKSKELKANFDHVLFLSNDEKSDWVYAPKFRANVSGGTRKFVSNKNPVIKIADPRLVSEFSNNLGHSNFTVCSLALLIESLSKVDPKSFTNLAGAIQINIQETIVPAKGSTEPAEEAVEPTEEAAEPAEEAVEPTEEAVEPTEEAAEPTEEAAEPTEEAAEPAEEAAEPAEEAAEPAEEAAEPTEPAPLIFEYAQEALQDSLYQSDAPSEINDIIRDLKSYNWYTQNPAFSKISSMAKESLDPSSCFVLGRNIYQAACGNSQKASEYMVSLRRKLSIFPIEIANHILAGMVFEIYFDSNCQYREDVKFDYANSILSLLIKDDFEHAKSFIRYHLQAHKEQLLFIPGDQGEPKSEITINVTMNQGEESSFILDSVMFQGKELVVVDDDEPLWFTPNYNASKIRAEVSSTLAIPEWALTLKINEKIGDKYLNLPEGKLLDPRRALN
;
A
#
# COMPACT_ATOMS: atom_id res chain seq x y z
N MET A 1 23.95 -30.19 -12.91
CA MET A 1 23.27 -28.90 -12.69
C MET A 1 22.17 -28.75 -13.72
N TYR A 2 20.93 -28.52 -13.29
CA TYR A 2 19.80 -28.28 -14.19
C TYR A 2 19.75 -26.78 -14.52
N LEU A 3 19.55 -26.43 -15.80
CA LEU A 3 19.54 -25.02 -16.26
C LEU A 3 18.18 -24.34 -16.09
N GLY A 4 17.16 -25.07 -15.65
CA GLY A 4 15.79 -24.60 -15.59
C GLY A 4 15.11 -24.54 -16.96
N HIS A 5 13.86 -24.10 -16.96
CA HIS A 5 13.00 -24.00 -18.14
C HIS A 5 12.76 -22.54 -18.51
N TYR A 6 13.10 -22.18 -19.74
CA TYR A 6 12.61 -20.95 -20.35
C TYR A 6 11.18 -21.15 -20.86
N GLU A 7 10.97 -22.25 -21.56
CA GLU A 7 9.67 -22.79 -21.98
C GLU A 7 9.39 -24.08 -21.22
N PHE A 8 8.23 -24.16 -20.57
CA PHE A 8 7.78 -25.32 -19.82
C PHE A 8 6.63 -25.99 -20.55
N ASP A 9 6.90 -27.17 -21.12
CA ASP A 9 5.94 -27.93 -21.93
C ASP A 9 4.90 -28.65 -21.07
N THR A 10 4.14 -27.89 -20.30
CA THR A 10 3.09 -28.37 -19.41
C THR A 10 2.01 -27.29 -19.30
N THR A 11 0.75 -27.68 -19.48
CA THR A 11 -0.41 -26.81 -19.28
C THR A 11 -0.74 -26.67 -17.80
N ILE A 12 -1.62 -25.73 -17.44
CA ILE A 12 -2.11 -25.59 -16.07
C ILE A 12 -2.77 -26.88 -15.59
N ASP A 13 -3.69 -27.45 -16.38
CA ASP A 13 -4.39 -28.68 -15.99
C ASP A 13 -3.47 -29.90 -15.92
N GLU A 14 -2.51 -30.02 -16.83
CA GLU A 14 -1.48 -31.07 -16.75
C GLU A 14 -0.63 -30.92 -15.50
N HIS A 15 -0.29 -29.67 -15.12
CA HIS A 15 0.45 -29.40 -13.90
C HIS A 15 -0.35 -29.80 -12.65
N HIS A 16 -1.61 -29.38 -12.54
CA HIS A 16 -2.47 -29.79 -11.42
C HIS A 16 -2.65 -31.30 -11.34
N LYS A 17 -2.90 -31.96 -12.48
CA LYS A 17 -2.99 -33.41 -12.53
C LYS A 17 -1.71 -34.07 -12.02
N LYS A 18 -0.55 -33.59 -12.47
CA LYS A 18 0.75 -34.08 -12.01
C LYS A 18 0.94 -33.90 -10.50
N ILE A 19 0.54 -32.76 -9.93
CA ILE A 19 0.62 -32.54 -8.49
C ILE A 19 -0.31 -33.48 -7.74
N ALA A 20 -1.55 -33.66 -8.20
CA ALA A 20 -2.49 -34.59 -7.60
C ALA A 20 -1.97 -36.05 -7.64
N ASP A 21 -1.38 -36.47 -8.75
CA ASP A 21 -0.75 -37.79 -8.91
C ASP A 21 0.42 -37.96 -7.92
N ILE A 22 1.27 -36.94 -7.78
CA ILE A 22 2.39 -36.94 -6.81
C ILE A 22 1.86 -37.08 -5.39
N VAL A 23 0.85 -36.30 -5.00
CA VAL A 23 0.35 -36.27 -3.62
C VAL A 23 -0.35 -37.59 -3.24
N ASN A 24 -1.15 -38.13 -4.16
CA ASN A 24 -1.90 -39.38 -3.95
C ASN A 24 -1.03 -40.63 -4.06
N SER A 25 0.16 -40.53 -4.65
CA SER A 25 1.10 -41.65 -4.72
C SER A 25 1.57 -42.07 -3.33
N LYS A 26 1.40 -43.36 -3.01
CA LYS A 26 1.97 -43.99 -1.80
C LYS A 26 3.51 -44.03 -1.83
N LYS A 27 4.14 -43.66 -2.96
CA LYS A 27 5.60 -43.57 -3.14
C LYS A 27 6.15 -42.15 -2.96
N THR A 28 5.33 -41.21 -2.53
CA THR A 28 5.75 -39.84 -2.22
C THR A 28 5.92 -39.63 -0.73
N LEU A 29 7.12 -39.20 -0.32
CA LEU A 29 7.43 -38.66 1.00
C LEU A 29 7.04 -37.18 1.06
N ILE A 30 6.37 -36.76 2.13
CA ILE A 30 5.84 -35.41 2.34
C ILE A 30 6.51 -34.80 3.58
N LEU A 31 7.08 -33.61 3.43
CA LEU A 31 7.60 -32.83 4.56
C LEU A 31 6.91 -31.46 4.62
N PHE A 32 6.62 -30.99 5.82
CA PHE A 32 5.97 -29.69 6.04
C PHE A 32 6.95 -28.59 6.40
N ASP A 33 6.58 -27.37 6.05
CA ASP A 33 7.20 -26.15 6.56
C ASP A 33 6.43 -25.59 7.78
N THR A 34 7.09 -24.77 8.60
CA THR A 34 6.48 -24.05 9.73
C THR A 34 5.29 -23.21 9.29
N ASN A 35 5.37 -22.61 8.11
CA ASN A 35 4.32 -21.73 7.59
C ASN A 35 2.99 -22.45 7.32
N ILE A 36 3.01 -23.78 7.14
CA ILE A 36 1.80 -24.58 6.99
C ILE A 36 1.06 -24.68 8.32
N LEU A 37 1.78 -24.93 9.41
CA LEU A 37 1.22 -24.94 10.76
C LEU A 37 0.65 -23.56 11.14
N ALA A 38 1.39 -22.50 10.82
CA ALA A 38 0.94 -21.12 11.00
C ALA A 38 -0.35 -20.83 10.23
N TYR A 39 -0.48 -21.36 9.00
CA TYR A 39 -1.65 -21.12 8.17
C TYR A 39 -2.95 -21.71 8.76
N LEU A 40 -2.86 -22.78 9.55
CA LEU A 40 -4.03 -23.39 10.20
C LEU A 40 -4.74 -22.40 11.15
N TYR A 41 -4.04 -21.43 11.74
CA TYR A 41 -4.65 -20.38 12.58
C TYR A 41 -5.53 -19.40 11.81
N LYS A 42 -5.47 -19.42 10.47
CA LYS A 42 -6.28 -18.58 9.58
C LYS A 42 -7.54 -19.28 9.08
N LEU A 43 -7.62 -20.59 9.26
CA LEU A 43 -8.70 -21.43 8.74
C LEU A 43 -9.79 -21.66 9.78
N HIS A 44 -11.03 -21.80 9.32
CA HIS A 44 -12.13 -22.24 10.18
C HIS A 44 -12.07 -23.74 10.49
N ALA A 45 -12.78 -24.20 11.52
CA ALA A 45 -12.68 -25.57 12.04
C ALA A 45 -12.92 -26.66 10.98
N ASN A 46 -13.96 -26.52 10.13
CA ASN A 46 -14.23 -27.51 9.07
C ASN A 46 -13.10 -27.60 8.04
N ALA A 47 -12.52 -26.46 7.63
CA ALA A 47 -11.37 -26.44 6.72
C ALA A 47 -10.13 -27.10 7.34
N ARG A 48 -9.89 -26.88 8.65
CA ARG A 48 -8.82 -27.58 9.38
C ARG A 48 -9.07 -29.08 9.47
N ASN A 49 -10.30 -29.51 9.73
CA ASN A 49 -10.65 -30.92 9.80
C ASN A 49 -10.44 -31.65 8.45
N GLU A 50 -10.77 -31.01 7.32
CA GLU A 50 -10.45 -31.55 5.99
C GLU A 50 -8.94 -31.68 5.79
N PHE A 51 -8.15 -30.67 6.18
CA PHE A 51 -6.69 -30.74 6.15
C PHE A 51 -6.14 -31.87 7.02
N TYR A 52 -6.61 -32.00 8.27
CA TYR A 52 -6.19 -33.07 9.18
C TYR A 52 -6.56 -34.44 8.67
N THR A 53 -7.76 -34.62 8.10
CA THR A 53 -8.19 -35.89 7.52
C THR A 53 -7.23 -36.35 6.41
N TRP A 54 -6.83 -35.43 5.53
CA TRP A 54 -5.84 -35.71 4.49
C TRP A 54 -4.46 -35.99 5.09
N SER A 55 -3.97 -35.16 6.01
CA SER A 55 -2.64 -35.33 6.59
C SER A 55 -2.54 -36.61 7.43
N ASP A 56 -3.57 -36.95 8.21
CA ASP A 56 -3.65 -38.18 9.00
C ASP A 56 -3.59 -39.41 8.10
N SER A 57 -4.24 -39.37 6.93
CA SER A 57 -4.09 -40.46 5.96
C SER A 57 -2.65 -40.62 5.46
N ALA A 58 -1.91 -39.52 5.26
CA ALA A 58 -0.51 -39.58 4.84
C ALA A 58 0.42 -40.00 5.99
N ILE A 59 0.11 -39.61 7.24
CA ILE A 59 0.79 -40.03 8.46
C ILE A 59 0.62 -41.54 8.66
N ASN A 60 -0.60 -42.05 8.52
CA ASN A 60 -0.90 -43.48 8.66
C ASN A 60 -0.23 -44.36 7.59
N ASP A 61 0.21 -43.77 6.48
CA ASP A 61 1.01 -44.44 5.45
C ASP A 61 2.53 -44.33 5.70
N ASP A 62 2.97 -43.72 6.81
CA ASP A 62 4.36 -43.37 7.12
C ASP A 62 5.01 -42.45 6.07
N ARG A 63 4.21 -41.57 5.45
CA ARG A 63 4.66 -40.69 4.35
C ARG A 63 4.84 -39.24 4.75
N LEU A 64 4.34 -38.80 5.90
CA LEU A 64 4.34 -37.39 6.28
C LEU A 64 5.19 -37.18 7.53
N PHE A 65 6.13 -36.24 7.44
CA PHE A 65 6.99 -35.85 8.56
C PHE A 65 7.07 -34.33 8.71
N LEU A 66 7.23 -33.86 9.95
CA LEU A 66 7.48 -32.45 10.24
C LEU A 66 8.98 -32.29 10.59
N PRO A 67 9.77 -31.52 9.82
CA PRO A 67 11.15 -31.18 10.17
C PRO A 67 11.25 -30.66 11.61
N GLY A 68 12.26 -31.11 12.34
CA GLY A 68 12.47 -30.75 13.74
C GLY A 68 12.70 -29.24 13.89
N TRP A 69 13.37 -28.61 12.93
CA TRP A 69 13.54 -27.16 12.93
C TRP A 69 12.19 -26.44 12.75
N ALA A 70 11.34 -26.91 11.84
CA ALA A 70 10.02 -26.31 11.63
C ALA A 70 9.13 -26.43 12.89
N ALA A 71 9.18 -27.58 13.56
CA ALA A 71 8.52 -27.78 14.84
C ALA A 71 9.10 -26.87 15.95
N SER A 72 10.41 -26.64 15.94
CA SER A 72 11.09 -25.76 16.90
C SER A 72 10.70 -24.29 16.71
N GLU A 73 10.67 -23.80 15.47
CA GLU A 73 10.21 -22.44 15.15
C GLU A 73 8.78 -22.20 15.60
N TYR A 74 7.89 -23.16 15.31
CA TYR A 74 6.51 -23.12 15.79
C TYR A 74 6.45 -23.12 17.32
N SER A 75 7.21 -24.02 17.97
CA SER A 75 7.26 -24.14 19.43
C SER A 75 7.78 -22.86 20.10
N ASN A 76 8.73 -22.16 19.48
CA ASN A 76 9.22 -20.87 19.99
C ASN A 76 8.09 -19.83 20.06
N ARG A 77 7.14 -19.83 19.11
CA ARG A 77 5.95 -18.95 19.20
C ARG A 77 5.01 -19.36 20.31
N VAL A 78 4.91 -20.66 20.60
CA VAL A 78 4.13 -21.18 21.73
C VAL A 78 4.75 -20.70 23.05
N THR A 79 6.05 -20.93 23.26
CA THR A 79 6.74 -20.62 24.53
C THR A 79 6.91 -19.13 24.78
N THR A 80 6.91 -18.31 23.73
CA THR A 80 6.97 -16.85 23.84
C THR A 80 5.59 -16.18 23.90
N ASN A 81 4.49 -16.96 23.97
CA ASN A 81 3.10 -16.48 23.95
C ASN A 81 2.77 -15.61 22.74
N LYS A 82 3.30 -15.98 21.57
CA LYS A 82 3.16 -15.25 20.30
C LYS A 82 2.30 -16.00 19.27
N LEU A 83 1.46 -16.93 19.70
CA LEU A 83 0.55 -17.66 18.79
C LEU A 83 -0.50 -16.75 18.13
N ASP A 84 -0.89 -15.65 18.80
CA ASP A 84 -1.79 -14.66 18.21
C ASP A 84 -1.19 -14.02 16.93
N ASP A 85 0.15 -14.03 16.76
CA ASP A 85 0.82 -13.55 15.53
C ASP A 85 0.41 -14.33 14.28
N TYR A 86 -0.05 -15.58 14.43
CA TYR A 86 -0.53 -16.41 13.33
C TYR A 86 -1.99 -16.16 12.96
N THR A 87 -2.74 -15.46 13.81
CA THR A 87 -4.16 -15.17 13.58
C THR A 87 -4.37 -13.97 12.65
N ASN A 88 -5.60 -13.79 12.18
CA ASN A 88 -5.97 -12.65 11.34
C ASN A 88 -6.05 -11.31 12.12
N LYS A 89 -5.79 -11.28 13.44
CA LYS A 89 -5.88 -10.05 14.27
C LYS A 89 -4.87 -8.97 13.87
N ASN A 90 -3.70 -9.38 13.37
CA ASN A 90 -2.62 -8.45 13.02
C ASN A 90 -2.78 -7.84 11.61
N ASN A 91 -3.87 -8.13 10.89
CA ASN A 91 -4.14 -7.51 9.60
C ASN A 91 -4.56 -6.03 9.77
N ASN A 92 -4.14 -5.18 8.83
CA ASN A 92 -4.49 -3.75 8.85
C ASN A 92 -6.00 -3.47 8.73
N ALA A 93 -6.77 -4.45 8.23
CA ALA A 93 -8.21 -4.38 8.06
C ALA A 93 -8.93 -5.07 9.23
N THR A 94 -9.38 -4.27 10.20
CA THR A 94 -10.26 -4.73 11.30
C THR A 94 -11.65 -4.10 11.15
N PRO A 95 -12.74 -4.74 11.61
CA PRO A 95 -14.08 -4.17 11.59
C PRO A 95 -14.16 -2.72 12.08
N ASP A 96 -13.51 -2.42 13.21
CA ASP A 96 -13.56 -1.08 13.82
C ASP A 96 -12.85 -0.02 12.97
N LYS A 97 -11.71 -0.38 12.35
CA LYS A 97 -11.00 0.51 11.42
C LYS A 97 -11.79 0.74 10.13
N ALA A 98 -12.41 -0.32 9.58
CA ALA A 98 -13.24 -0.21 8.40
C ALA A 98 -14.46 0.69 8.68
N LYS A 99 -15.13 0.47 9.81
CA LYS A 99 -16.24 1.30 10.27
C LYS A 99 -15.86 2.78 10.37
N LYS A 100 -14.76 3.11 11.06
CA LYS A 100 -14.26 4.50 11.14
C LYS A 100 -13.98 5.12 9.78
N MET A 101 -13.47 4.34 8.83
CA MET A 101 -13.20 4.82 7.48
C MET A 101 -14.50 5.08 6.71
N TYR A 102 -15.50 4.22 6.84
CA TYR A 102 -16.82 4.46 6.22
C TYR A 102 -17.56 5.63 6.86
N GLU A 103 -17.47 5.80 8.18
CA GLU A 103 -18.00 6.98 8.89
C GLU A 103 -17.34 8.27 8.41
N ALA A 104 -16.02 8.29 8.21
CA ALA A 104 -15.31 9.44 7.64
C ALA A 104 -15.73 9.74 6.20
N LEU A 105 -15.98 8.71 5.37
CA LEU A 105 -16.50 8.90 4.01
C LEU A 105 -17.93 9.48 4.03
N TYR A 106 -18.76 9.05 4.98
CA TYR A 106 -20.08 9.62 5.20
C TYR A 106 -20.00 11.10 5.61
N GLU A 107 -19.09 11.46 6.51
CA GLU A 107 -18.85 12.87 6.88
C GLU A 107 -18.43 13.70 5.66
N ILE A 108 -17.50 13.22 4.83
CA ILE A 108 -17.10 13.89 3.58
C ILE A 108 -18.30 14.05 2.64
N ALA A 109 -19.09 13.00 2.47
CA ALA A 109 -20.29 13.05 1.62
C ALA A 109 -21.29 14.07 2.13
N SER A 110 -21.51 14.15 3.45
CA SER A 110 -22.41 15.12 4.08
C SER A 110 -21.98 16.58 3.82
N LEU A 111 -20.68 16.85 3.67
CA LEU A 111 -20.15 18.19 3.44
C LEU A 111 -20.25 18.65 1.98
N PHE A 112 -20.14 17.73 1.02
CA PHE A 112 -19.95 18.09 -0.39
C PHE A 112 -21.07 17.63 -1.33
N VAL A 113 -21.81 16.56 -1.04
CA VAL A 113 -22.78 15.97 -2.00
C VAL A 113 -24.11 16.72 -2.01
N ASP A 114 -24.46 17.43 -3.07
CA ASP A 114 -25.80 18.01 -3.27
C ASP A 114 -26.55 17.35 -4.43
N ASP A 115 -27.80 17.78 -4.68
CA ASP A 115 -28.64 17.23 -5.74
C ASP A 115 -28.02 17.42 -7.14
N ASP A 116 -27.29 18.52 -7.36
CA ASP A 116 -26.60 18.79 -8.62
C ASP A 116 -25.44 17.80 -8.85
N ILE A 117 -24.67 17.49 -7.80
CA ILE A 117 -23.62 16.46 -7.84
C ILE A 117 -24.23 15.07 -8.05
N LEU A 118 -25.34 14.76 -7.38
CA LEU A 118 -26.04 13.48 -7.52
C LEU A 118 -26.61 13.27 -8.93
N SER A 119 -27.08 14.33 -9.59
CA SER A 119 -27.58 14.27 -10.97
C SER A 119 -26.51 13.80 -11.98
N ASN A 120 -25.23 13.96 -11.63
CA ASN A 120 -24.08 13.50 -12.42
C ASN A 120 -23.57 12.11 -12.00
N SER A 121 -24.26 11.45 -11.05
CA SER A 121 -23.92 10.13 -10.54
C SER A 121 -24.91 9.06 -11.03
N GLN A 122 -24.64 7.78 -10.75
CA GLN A 122 -25.59 6.69 -11.02
C GLN A 122 -26.69 6.57 -9.94
N PHE A 123 -26.68 7.42 -8.92
CA PHE A 123 -27.65 7.37 -7.83
C PHE A 123 -28.96 8.06 -8.23
N THR A 124 -30.08 7.37 -8.03
CA THR A 124 -31.42 7.91 -8.27
C THR A 124 -32.05 8.30 -6.94
N GLY A 125 -32.20 9.59 -6.68
CA GLY A 125 -32.80 10.12 -5.46
C GLY A 125 -32.28 11.51 -5.13
N ASP A 126 -32.85 12.12 -4.10
CA ASP A 126 -32.37 13.39 -3.55
C ASP A 126 -31.21 13.17 -2.54
N ARG A 127 -30.60 14.27 -2.11
CA ARG A 127 -29.52 14.27 -1.13
C ARG A 127 -29.87 13.54 0.16
N ASP A 128 -31.08 13.72 0.68
CA ASP A 128 -31.49 13.10 1.95
C ASP A 128 -31.57 11.57 1.78
N GLN A 129 -32.18 11.11 0.69
CA GLN A 129 -32.22 9.69 0.33
C GLN A 129 -30.82 9.10 0.13
N PHE A 130 -29.88 9.86 -0.44
CA PHE A 130 -28.49 9.44 -0.59
C PHE A 130 -27.79 9.25 0.76
N LEU A 131 -27.89 10.24 1.65
CA LEU A 131 -27.23 10.18 2.96
C LEU A 131 -27.84 9.10 3.85
N ASP A 132 -29.16 8.92 3.82
CA ASP A 132 -29.85 7.84 4.53
C ASP A 132 -29.49 6.46 3.97
N GLY A 133 -29.41 6.34 2.63
CA GLY A 133 -28.94 5.13 1.96
C GLY A 133 -27.49 4.76 2.32
N PHE A 134 -26.60 5.75 2.38
CA PHE A 134 -25.22 5.55 2.78
C PHE A 134 -25.14 5.11 4.25
N LEU A 135 -25.79 5.84 5.17
CA LEU A 135 -25.76 5.50 6.59
C LEU A 135 -26.39 4.12 6.88
N SER A 136 -27.49 3.78 6.20
CA SER A 136 -28.11 2.45 6.31
C SER A 136 -27.20 1.35 5.76
N THR A 137 -26.46 1.61 4.69
CA THR A 137 -25.46 0.68 4.15
C THR A 137 -24.32 0.44 5.16
N ILE A 138 -23.82 1.50 5.80
CA ILE A 138 -22.80 1.37 6.87
C ILE A 138 -23.31 0.49 8.01
N LYS A 139 -24.56 0.68 8.44
CA LYS A 139 -25.21 -0.15 9.46
C LYS A 139 -25.36 -1.61 9.00
N SER A 140 -25.80 -1.83 7.75
CA SER A 140 -25.94 -3.16 7.17
C SER A 140 -24.61 -3.91 7.07
N LEU A 141 -23.51 -3.21 6.75
CA LEU A 141 -22.17 -3.78 6.74
C LEU A 141 -21.72 -4.23 8.13
N ASP A 142 -22.12 -3.54 9.20
CA ASP A 142 -21.79 -3.93 10.57
C ASP A 142 -22.23 -5.38 10.84
N THR A 143 -23.43 -5.78 10.41
CA THR A 143 -23.97 -7.14 10.54
C THR A 143 -23.01 -8.23 10.03
N TYR A 144 -22.35 -8.01 8.88
CA TYR A 144 -21.39 -8.97 8.32
C TYR A 144 -20.05 -8.92 9.05
N THR A 145 -19.59 -7.73 9.43
CA THR A 145 -18.28 -7.56 10.08
C THR A 145 -18.25 -8.03 11.54
N GLN A 146 -19.40 -8.10 12.22
CA GLN A 146 -19.50 -8.64 13.58
C GLN A 146 -18.99 -10.09 13.67
N ALA A 147 -19.24 -10.91 12.64
CA ALA A 147 -18.75 -12.28 12.58
C ALA A 147 -17.21 -12.38 12.64
N LEU A 148 -16.50 -11.32 12.22
CA LEU A 148 -15.03 -11.26 12.22
C LEU A 148 -14.44 -11.03 13.62
N LYS A 149 -15.25 -10.56 14.59
CA LYS A 149 -14.80 -10.32 15.97
C LYS A 149 -14.61 -11.63 16.74
N THR A 150 -15.40 -12.64 16.41
CA THR A 150 -15.28 -13.96 17.01
C THR A 150 -14.15 -14.71 16.32
N GLN A 151 -13.03 -14.87 17.02
CA GLN A 151 -11.95 -15.74 16.58
C GLN A 151 -11.85 -16.97 17.47
N PHE A 152 -11.31 -18.05 16.89
CA PHE A 152 -10.99 -19.26 17.63
C PHE A 152 -10.00 -18.96 18.75
N LYS A 153 -10.05 -19.75 19.83
CA LYS A 153 -9.01 -19.67 20.87
C LYS A 153 -7.74 -20.28 20.30
N VAL A 154 -6.64 -19.53 20.34
CA VAL A 154 -5.34 -19.98 19.82
C VAL A 154 -4.88 -21.29 20.48
N GLY A 155 -5.21 -21.51 21.75
CA GLY A 155 -4.91 -22.75 22.46
C GLY A 155 -5.64 -23.98 21.90
N ASP A 156 -6.87 -23.83 21.39
CA ASP A 156 -7.62 -24.94 20.82
C ASP A 156 -6.96 -25.40 19.51
N VAL A 157 -6.59 -24.45 18.64
CA VAL A 157 -5.84 -24.74 17.40
C VAL A 157 -4.48 -25.37 17.70
N HIS A 158 -3.77 -24.88 18.72
CA HIS A 158 -2.52 -25.48 19.16
C HIS A 158 -2.68 -26.93 19.62
N ASN A 159 -3.74 -27.23 20.39
CA ASN A 159 -4.04 -28.58 20.86
C ASN A 159 -4.37 -29.52 19.69
N GLU A 160 -5.12 -29.04 18.68
CA GLU A 160 -5.35 -29.78 17.44
C GLU A 160 -4.02 -30.09 16.73
N ILE A 161 -3.18 -29.08 16.46
CA ILE A 161 -1.88 -29.27 15.80
C ILE A 161 -1.00 -30.28 16.54
N THR A 162 -0.94 -30.16 17.87
CA THR A 162 -0.15 -31.07 18.71
C THR A 162 -0.67 -32.49 18.60
N LYS A 163 -2.00 -32.68 18.70
CA LYS A 163 -2.64 -33.99 18.58
C LYS A 163 -2.31 -34.68 17.25
N HIS A 164 -2.30 -33.95 16.15
CA HIS A 164 -2.13 -34.52 14.81
C HIS A 164 -0.66 -34.70 14.40
N PHE A 165 0.25 -33.79 14.81
CA PHE A 165 1.62 -33.76 14.26
C PHE A 165 2.75 -34.11 15.24
N SER A 166 2.50 -34.19 16.56
CA SER A 166 3.59 -34.40 17.53
C SER A 166 4.37 -35.72 17.33
N THR A 167 3.72 -36.75 16.80
CA THR A 167 4.31 -38.09 16.60
C THR A 167 5.18 -38.18 15.35
N VAL A 168 5.06 -37.23 14.42
CA VAL A 168 5.76 -37.24 13.14
C VAL A 168 6.86 -36.17 13.04
N VAL A 169 7.17 -35.51 14.15
CA VAL A 169 8.31 -34.59 14.24
C VAL A 169 9.61 -35.37 14.10
N LEU A 170 10.50 -34.91 13.22
CA LEU A 170 11.83 -35.50 13.07
C LEU A 170 12.67 -35.28 14.32
N ASN A 171 13.23 -36.37 14.83
CA ASN A 171 14.18 -36.34 15.95
C ASN A 171 15.62 -36.07 15.46
N SER A 172 15.79 -34.98 14.73
CA SER A 172 17.08 -34.52 14.20
C SER A 172 17.93 -33.87 15.30
N ASP A 173 19.25 -34.02 15.22
CA ASP A 173 20.17 -33.23 16.05
C ASP A 173 20.24 -31.78 15.52
N LEU A 174 19.34 -30.93 16.03
CA LEU A 174 19.27 -29.53 15.61
C LEU A 174 20.56 -28.76 15.92
N ALA A 175 21.30 -29.13 16.96
CA ALA A 175 22.56 -28.47 17.30
C ALA A 175 23.63 -28.77 16.24
N GLU A 176 23.74 -30.03 15.79
CA GLU A 176 24.62 -30.40 14.69
C GLU A 176 24.23 -29.71 13.38
N LEU A 177 22.92 -29.68 13.06
CA LEU A 177 22.43 -29.01 11.86
C LEU A 177 22.68 -27.50 11.88
N CYS A 178 22.49 -26.84 13.04
CA CYS A 178 22.87 -25.44 13.23
C CYS A 178 24.36 -25.23 13.02
N ALA A 179 25.21 -26.09 13.60
CA ALA A 179 26.66 -26.01 13.44
C ALA A 179 27.08 -26.20 11.97
N LYS A 180 26.41 -27.09 11.23
CA LYS A 180 26.62 -27.25 9.79
C LYS A 180 26.17 -26.02 9.00
N ALA A 181 24.97 -25.52 9.27
CA ALA A 181 24.42 -24.34 8.61
C ALA A 181 25.29 -23.09 8.86
N ASN A 182 25.83 -22.92 10.07
CA ASN A 182 26.79 -21.85 10.37
C ASN A 182 28.11 -21.98 9.61
N ARG A 183 28.57 -23.19 9.28
CA ARG A 183 29.81 -23.39 8.51
C ARG A 183 29.64 -23.09 7.02
N GLU A 184 28.48 -23.40 6.45
CA GLU A 184 28.25 -23.31 4.99
C GLU A 184 27.39 -22.11 4.60
N GLY A 185 26.54 -21.61 5.49
CA GLY A 185 25.43 -20.71 5.20
C GLY A 185 25.86 -19.35 4.69
N ASP A 186 26.88 -18.72 5.28
CA ASP A 186 27.41 -17.43 4.82
C ASP A 186 27.87 -17.50 3.36
N THR A 187 28.70 -18.49 3.03
CA THR A 187 29.22 -18.72 1.67
C THR A 187 28.10 -19.06 0.69
N ARG A 188 27.12 -19.86 1.12
CA ARG A 188 25.94 -20.16 0.29
C ARG A 188 25.16 -18.88 -0.01
N PHE A 189 24.97 -18.00 0.98
CA PHE A 189 24.20 -16.77 0.80
C PHE A 189 24.92 -15.76 -0.07
N GLU A 190 26.23 -15.58 0.14
CA GLU A 190 27.11 -14.74 -0.69
C GLU A 190 27.02 -15.13 -2.17
N HIS A 191 27.03 -16.44 -2.46
CA HIS A 191 26.92 -16.96 -3.83
C HIS A 191 25.48 -17.24 -4.29
N ARG A 192 24.48 -16.81 -3.52
CA ARG A 192 23.05 -17.00 -3.81
C ARG A 192 22.66 -18.45 -4.08
N LEU A 193 23.28 -19.40 -3.37
CA LEU A 193 22.94 -20.82 -3.41
C LEU A 193 21.71 -21.09 -2.53
N PRO A 194 20.62 -21.63 -3.08
CA PRO A 194 19.39 -21.89 -2.33
C PRO A 194 19.52 -23.05 -1.34
N PRO A 195 18.64 -23.17 -0.34
CA PRO A 195 17.61 -22.19 0.02
C PRO A 195 18.10 -21.21 1.09
N GLY A 196 17.31 -20.16 1.37
CA GLY A 196 17.49 -19.26 2.51
C GLY A 196 18.29 -17.98 2.24
N PHE A 197 18.92 -17.80 1.08
CA PHE A 197 19.72 -16.59 0.82
C PHE A 197 18.88 -15.31 0.77
N LYS A 198 17.55 -15.42 0.67
CA LYS A 198 16.63 -14.28 0.83
C LYS A 198 16.42 -13.86 2.28
N ASP A 199 16.81 -14.69 3.25
CA ASP A 199 16.68 -14.45 4.69
C ASP A 199 17.99 -13.98 5.35
N GLY A 200 19.06 -13.79 4.58
CA GLY A 200 20.38 -13.39 5.08
C GLY A 200 20.45 -12.04 5.83
N GLY A 201 19.46 -11.17 5.66
CA GLY A 201 19.36 -9.90 6.40
C GLY A 201 18.69 -9.99 7.77
N LYS A 202 18.21 -11.18 8.17
CA LYS A 202 17.57 -11.38 9.48
C LYS A 202 18.63 -11.63 10.57
N GLY A 203 18.50 -10.98 11.72
CA GLY A 203 19.41 -11.18 12.86
C GLY A 203 19.24 -12.54 13.55
N GLU A 204 18.01 -13.04 13.63
CA GLU A 204 17.68 -14.36 14.16
C GLU A 204 17.16 -15.28 13.05
N ASN A 205 17.42 -16.58 13.19
CA ASN A 205 16.93 -17.62 12.27
C ASN A 205 17.32 -17.42 10.79
N ARG A 206 18.47 -16.79 10.54
CA ARG A 206 18.96 -16.54 9.17
C ARG A 206 19.21 -17.81 8.35
N PHE A 207 19.38 -18.97 8.99
CA PHE A 207 19.68 -20.24 8.32
C PHE A 207 18.57 -21.30 8.44
N GLY A 208 17.37 -20.92 8.92
CA GLY A 208 16.30 -21.89 9.16
C GLY A 208 15.94 -22.73 7.93
N ASP A 209 15.75 -22.09 6.79
CA ASP A 209 15.50 -22.76 5.50
C ASP A 209 16.58 -23.78 5.13
N LEU A 210 17.85 -23.45 5.40
CA LEU A 210 18.98 -24.34 5.12
C LEU A 210 19.00 -25.54 6.08
N ILE A 211 18.60 -25.35 7.34
CA ILE A 211 18.45 -26.44 8.31
C ILE A 211 17.33 -27.38 7.88
N ILE A 212 16.16 -26.84 7.52
CA ILE A 212 15.03 -27.63 6.98
C ILE A 212 15.48 -28.40 5.73
N TRP A 213 16.25 -27.77 4.85
CA TRP A 213 16.79 -28.43 3.66
C TRP A 213 17.69 -29.62 3.98
N TYR A 214 18.55 -29.51 5.00
CA TYR A 214 19.37 -30.65 5.46
C TYR A 214 18.51 -31.79 6.01
N GLU A 215 17.43 -31.48 6.74
CA GLU A 215 16.49 -32.50 7.22
C GLU A 215 15.77 -33.20 6.05
N ILE A 216 15.32 -32.44 5.04
CA ILE A 216 14.71 -32.99 3.82
C ILE A 216 15.70 -33.96 3.17
N LEU A 217 16.95 -33.55 2.93
CA LEU A 217 17.95 -34.42 2.30
C LEU A 217 18.23 -35.67 3.14
N SER A 218 18.40 -35.52 4.45
CA SER A 218 18.68 -36.64 5.36
C SER A 218 17.54 -37.66 5.37
N LYS A 219 16.30 -37.20 5.60
CA LYS A 219 15.14 -38.08 5.68
C LYS A 219 14.81 -38.74 4.35
N SER A 220 14.98 -38.00 3.26
CA SER A 220 14.79 -38.54 1.90
C SER A 220 15.82 -39.62 1.60
N LYS A 221 17.07 -39.45 2.04
CA LYS A 221 18.13 -40.47 1.86
C LYS A 221 17.88 -41.71 2.70
N GLU A 222 17.42 -41.55 3.95
CA GLU A 222 17.03 -42.64 4.85
C GLU A 222 15.92 -43.51 4.23
N LEU A 223 14.89 -42.89 3.66
CA LEU A 223 13.69 -43.57 3.17
C LEU A 223 13.66 -43.78 1.65
N LYS A 224 14.79 -43.60 0.96
CA LYS A 224 14.91 -43.72 -0.51
C LYS A 224 14.44 -45.08 -1.07
N ALA A 225 14.53 -46.15 -0.29
CA ALA A 225 14.04 -47.48 -0.72
C ALA A 225 12.50 -47.54 -0.79
N ASN A 226 11.82 -46.72 0.01
CA ASN A 226 10.37 -46.74 0.16
C ASN A 226 9.69 -45.69 -0.73
N PHE A 227 10.35 -44.56 -0.93
CA PHE A 227 9.83 -43.39 -1.65
C PHE A 227 10.75 -42.96 -2.78
N ASP A 228 10.19 -42.76 -3.98
CA ASP A 228 10.92 -42.32 -5.17
C ASP A 228 10.66 -40.85 -5.52
N HIS A 229 9.75 -40.19 -4.80
CA HIS A 229 9.42 -38.77 -4.92
C HIS A 229 9.36 -38.11 -3.54
N VAL A 230 9.80 -36.85 -3.47
CA VAL A 230 9.71 -36.03 -2.25
C VAL A 230 8.95 -34.75 -2.54
N LEU A 231 7.95 -34.46 -1.72
CA LEU A 231 7.14 -33.24 -1.76
C LEU A 231 7.39 -32.44 -0.49
N PHE A 232 7.86 -31.20 -0.65
CA PHE A 232 7.95 -30.23 0.43
C PHE A 232 6.75 -29.28 0.34
N LEU A 233 5.89 -29.30 1.35
CA LEU A 233 4.70 -28.46 1.44
C LEU A 233 5.07 -27.15 2.15
N SER A 234 5.14 -26.06 1.41
CA SER A 234 5.45 -24.72 1.92
C SER A 234 4.73 -23.65 1.12
N ASN A 235 4.17 -22.66 1.82
CA ASN A 235 3.66 -21.44 1.20
C ASN A 235 4.77 -20.42 0.91
N ASP A 236 6.04 -20.75 1.18
CA ASP A 236 7.19 -19.92 0.82
C ASP A 236 7.52 -20.12 -0.66
N GLU A 237 7.02 -19.20 -1.49
CA GLU A 237 7.25 -19.18 -2.93
C GLU A 237 8.35 -18.19 -3.34
N LYS A 238 9.31 -17.90 -2.45
CA LYS A 238 10.49 -17.09 -2.78
C LYS A 238 11.33 -17.76 -3.88
N SER A 239 12.12 -16.92 -4.54
CA SER A 239 12.97 -17.31 -5.68
C SER A 239 14.12 -18.28 -5.35
N ASP A 240 14.34 -18.56 -4.07
CA ASP A 240 15.33 -19.51 -3.56
C ASP A 240 14.72 -20.88 -3.20
N TRP A 241 13.40 -21.04 -3.24
CA TRP A 241 12.73 -22.34 -3.19
C TRP A 241 12.17 -22.76 -4.54
N VAL A 242 11.57 -21.79 -5.24
CA VAL A 242 10.87 -22.03 -6.51
C VAL A 242 11.24 -20.98 -7.55
N TYR A 243 10.98 -21.28 -8.82
CA TYR A 243 10.99 -20.31 -9.90
C TYR A 243 9.81 -20.52 -10.84
N ALA A 244 9.48 -19.49 -11.60
CA ALA A 244 8.46 -19.54 -12.63
C ALA A 244 9.14 -19.52 -14.01
N PRO A 245 8.95 -20.56 -14.85
CA PRO A 245 9.34 -20.50 -16.26
C PRO A 245 8.66 -19.33 -16.97
N LYS A 246 9.29 -18.75 -17.98
CA LYS A 246 8.75 -17.56 -18.69
C LYS A 246 7.52 -17.91 -19.52
N PHE A 247 7.51 -19.10 -20.13
CA PHE A 247 6.42 -19.60 -20.94
C PHE A 247 5.94 -20.97 -20.45
N ARG A 248 4.65 -21.25 -20.63
CA ARG A 248 4.01 -22.56 -20.37
C ARG A 248 3.26 -23.03 -21.61
N ALA A 249 2.98 -24.33 -21.70
CA ALA A 249 2.11 -24.84 -22.76
C ALA A 249 0.66 -24.41 -22.52
N ASN A 250 -0.08 -24.22 -23.62
CA ASN A 250 -1.53 -24.06 -23.62
C ASN A 250 -2.09 -24.81 -24.84
N VAL A 251 -3.22 -25.49 -24.65
CA VAL A 251 -3.92 -26.20 -25.73
C VAL A 251 -5.17 -25.41 -26.07
N SER A 252 -5.23 -24.85 -27.28
CA SER A 252 -6.38 -24.12 -27.79
C SER A 252 -6.73 -24.65 -29.17
N GLY A 253 -7.97 -25.14 -29.35
CA GLY A 253 -8.41 -25.72 -30.62
C GLY A 253 -7.60 -26.96 -31.05
N GLY A 254 -7.13 -27.77 -30.10
CA GLY A 254 -6.32 -28.97 -30.35
C GLY A 254 -4.85 -28.72 -30.69
N THR A 255 -4.41 -27.46 -30.80
CA THR A 255 -3.01 -27.10 -31.04
C THR A 255 -2.32 -26.71 -29.75
N ARG A 256 -1.17 -27.33 -29.47
CA ARG A 256 -0.30 -27.00 -28.32
C ARG A 256 0.64 -25.87 -28.71
N LYS A 257 0.63 -24.77 -27.95
CA LYS A 257 1.51 -23.60 -28.14
C LYS A 257 2.04 -23.07 -26.82
N PHE A 258 3.18 -22.39 -26.85
CA PHE A 258 3.70 -21.69 -25.70
C PHE A 258 3.02 -20.32 -25.52
N VAL A 259 2.58 -20.04 -24.29
CA VAL A 259 1.99 -18.75 -23.87
C VAL A 259 2.76 -18.22 -22.68
N SER A 260 2.68 -16.90 -22.43
CA SER A 260 3.32 -16.30 -21.26
C SER A 260 2.80 -16.93 -19.98
N ASN A 261 3.69 -17.27 -19.06
CA ASN A 261 3.33 -17.84 -17.77
C ASN A 261 2.82 -16.76 -16.80
N LYS A 262 1.62 -16.22 -17.07
CA LYS A 262 0.93 -15.23 -16.26
C LYS A 262 -0.49 -15.70 -15.97
N ASN A 263 -0.96 -15.44 -14.75
CA ASN A 263 -2.35 -15.57 -14.26
C ASN A 263 -3.17 -16.75 -14.84
N PRO A 264 -3.18 -17.93 -14.20
CA PRO A 264 -2.35 -18.36 -13.07
C PRO A 264 -0.89 -18.63 -13.49
N VAL A 265 0.03 -18.65 -12.53
CA VAL A 265 1.47 -18.87 -12.75
C VAL A 265 1.85 -20.27 -12.30
N ILE A 266 2.52 -21.03 -13.16
CA ILE A 266 3.17 -22.29 -12.76
C ILE A 266 4.50 -21.94 -12.09
N LYS A 267 4.68 -22.41 -10.86
CA LYS A 267 5.96 -22.39 -10.13
C LYS A 267 6.43 -23.82 -9.91
N ILE A 268 7.74 -24.04 -10.04
CA ILE A 268 8.39 -25.34 -9.82
C ILE A 268 9.66 -25.16 -9.00
N ALA A 269 10.13 -26.24 -8.37
CA ALA A 269 11.32 -26.21 -7.51
C ALA A 269 12.55 -25.62 -8.24
N ASP A 270 13.35 -24.83 -7.51
CA ASP A 270 14.57 -24.22 -8.05
C ASP A 270 15.52 -25.30 -8.63
N PRO A 271 16.04 -25.15 -9.86
CA PRO A 271 16.87 -26.17 -10.51
C PRO A 271 18.16 -26.49 -9.76
N ARG A 272 18.66 -25.55 -8.93
CA ARG A 272 19.86 -25.73 -8.10
C ARG A 272 19.56 -26.64 -6.90
N LEU A 273 18.39 -26.48 -6.27
CA LEU A 273 17.90 -27.42 -5.24
C LEU A 273 17.70 -28.81 -5.82
N VAL A 274 17.04 -28.91 -6.97
CA VAL A 274 16.84 -30.19 -7.68
C VAL A 274 18.18 -30.84 -8.04
N SER A 275 19.19 -30.04 -8.43
CA SER A 275 20.53 -30.55 -8.71
C SER A 275 21.24 -31.05 -7.45
N GLU A 276 21.17 -30.32 -6.34
CA GLU A 276 21.76 -30.74 -5.06
C GLU A 276 21.07 -32.00 -4.52
N PHE A 277 19.75 -32.05 -4.59
CA PHE A 277 18.94 -33.22 -4.24
C PHE A 277 19.35 -34.43 -5.08
N SER A 278 19.46 -34.27 -6.40
CA SER A 278 19.88 -35.34 -7.31
C SER A 278 21.31 -35.81 -7.04
N ASN A 279 22.24 -34.92 -6.67
CA ASN A 279 23.58 -35.32 -6.28
C ASN A 279 23.61 -36.15 -4.97
N ASN A 280 22.68 -35.89 -4.05
CA ASN A 280 22.61 -36.61 -2.77
C ASN A 280 21.84 -37.94 -2.86
N LEU A 281 20.80 -38.00 -3.71
CA LEU A 281 19.89 -39.15 -3.80
C LEU A 281 19.98 -39.94 -5.12
N GLY A 282 20.55 -39.40 -6.18
CA GLY A 282 20.65 -40.05 -7.49
C GLY A 282 19.38 -39.99 -8.35
N HIS A 283 18.41 -39.14 -8.00
CA HIS A 283 17.21 -38.84 -8.81
C HIS A 283 16.73 -37.41 -8.54
N SER A 284 15.96 -36.81 -9.46
CA SER A 284 15.53 -35.41 -9.43
C SER A 284 14.07 -35.19 -9.02
N ASN A 285 13.45 -36.19 -8.41
CA ASN A 285 12.01 -36.19 -8.09
C ASN A 285 11.74 -35.43 -6.79
N PHE A 286 11.90 -34.11 -6.85
CA PHE A 286 11.65 -33.19 -5.75
C PHE A 286 10.66 -32.10 -6.20
N THR A 287 9.59 -31.92 -5.44
CA THR A 287 8.56 -30.92 -5.69
C THR A 287 8.39 -30.03 -4.48
N VAL A 288 8.40 -28.71 -4.68
CA VAL A 288 7.87 -27.75 -3.69
C VAL A 288 6.43 -27.46 -4.09
N CYS A 289 5.51 -27.55 -3.14
CA CYS A 289 4.09 -27.36 -3.36
C CYS A 289 3.55 -26.38 -2.33
N SER A 290 2.76 -25.38 -2.74
CA SER A 290 2.03 -24.53 -1.80
C SER A 290 0.71 -25.17 -1.40
N LEU A 291 0.14 -24.74 -0.27
CA LEU A 291 -1.15 -25.25 0.19
C LEU A 291 -2.26 -24.98 -0.84
N ALA A 292 -2.25 -23.80 -1.47
CA ALA A 292 -3.20 -23.47 -2.53
C ALA A 292 -3.09 -24.44 -3.72
N LEU A 293 -1.87 -24.68 -4.22
CA LEU A 293 -1.64 -25.60 -5.33
C LEU A 293 -2.00 -27.05 -4.96
N LEU A 294 -1.71 -27.47 -3.73
CA LEU A 294 -2.08 -28.79 -3.20
C LEU A 294 -3.61 -28.97 -3.26
N ILE A 295 -4.34 -28.05 -2.65
CA ILE A 295 -5.79 -28.14 -2.53
C ILE A 295 -6.47 -27.99 -3.88
N GLU A 296 -6.05 -27.06 -4.73
CA GLU A 296 -6.61 -26.92 -6.07
C GLU A 296 -6.42 -28.20 -6.90
N SER A 297 -5.22 -28.77 -6.84
CA SER A 297 -4.91 -30.03 -7.54
C SER A 297 -5.73 -31.21 -7.01
N LEU A 298 -5.90 -31.33 -5.69
CA LEU A 298 -6.69 -32.40 -5.09
C LEU A 298 -8.20 -32.21 -5.33
N SER A 299 -8.72 -30.99 -5.23
CA SER A 299 -10.13 -30.67 -5.50
C SER A 299 -10.53 -30.97 -6.95
N LYS A 300 -9.60 -30.90 -7.92
CA LYS A 300 -9.87 -31.33 -9.30
C LYS A 300 -10.08 -32.84 -9.45
N VAL A 301 -9.52 -33.65 -8.54
CA VAL A 301 -9.63 -35.11 -8.57
C VAL A 301 -10.76 -35.59 -7.65
N ASP A 302 -10.88 -34.99 -6.47
CA ASP A 302 -11.93 -35.27 -5.49
C ASP A 302 -12.51 -33.97 -4.91
N PRO A 303 -13.49 -33.37 -5.61
CA PRO A 303 -14.10 -32.09 -5.21
C PRO A 303 -14.74 -32.10 -3.82
N LYS A 304 -15.26 -33.25 -3.37
CA LYS A 304 -16.08 -33.32 -2.14
C LYS A 304 -15.23 -33.24 -0.88
N SER A 305 -14.03 -33.82 -0.89
CA SER A 305 -13.18 -33.95 0.29
C SER A 305 -12.52 -32.65 0.75
N PHE A 306 -12.53 -31.59 -0.07
CA PHE A 306 -11.83 -30.32 0.20
C PHE A 306 -12.73 -29.10 0.06
N THR A 307 -14.06 -29.26 0.20
CA THR A 307 -15.03 -28.19 -0.07
C THR A 307 -14.81 -26.98 0.85
N ASN A 308 -14.67 -27.23 2.16
CA ASN A 308 -14.49 -26.15 3.14
C ASN A 308 -13.12 -25.51 2.99
N LEU A 309 -12.07 -26.31 2.81
CA LEU A 309 -10.71 -25.83 2.72
C LEU A 309 -10.47 -25.03 1.43
N ALA A 310 -10.94 -25.52 0.29
CA ALA A 310 -10.87 -24.81 -0.98
C ALA A 310 -11.67 -23.49 -0.92
N GLY A 311 -12.89 -23.51 -0.34
CA GLY A 311 -13.68 -22.30 -0.12
C GLY A 311 -12.97 -21.27 0.77
N ALA A 312 -12.35 -21.72 1.86
CA ALA A 312 -11.61 -20.86 2.79
C ALA A 312 -10.42 -20.15 2.13
N ILE A 313 -9.79 -20.77 1.13
CA ILE A 313 -8.66 -20.20 0.38
C ILE A 313 -9.06 -19.68 -1.01
N GLN A 314 -10.37 -19.49 -1.24
CA GLN A 314 -10.95 -18.89 -2.44
C GLN A 314 -10.64 -19.63 -3.75
N ILE A 315 -10.49 -20.95 -3.70
CA ILE A 315 -10.39 -21.80 -4.89
C ILE A 315 -11.79 -22.10 -5.42
N ASN A 316 -12.05 -21.75 -6.67
CA ASN A 316 -13.31 -22.06 -7.33
C ASN A 316 -13.34 -23.52 -7.80
N ILE A 317 -14.08 -24.39 -7.10
CA ILE A 317 -14.22 -25.80 -7.45
C ILE A 317 -15.28 -26.03 -8.57
N GLN A 318 -16.16 -25.05 -8.85
CA GLN A 318 -17.31 -25.24 -9.74
C GLN A 318 -16.97 -25.12 -11.25
N GLU A 319 -16.00 -24.28 -11.64
CA GLU A 319 -15.62 -24.12 -13.06
C GLU A 319 -14.81 -25.30 -13.63
N THR A 320 -14.29 -26.19 -12.78
CA THR A 320 -13.37 -27.26 -13.19
C THR A 320 -14.05 -28.53 -13.69
N ILE A 321 -15.37 -28.63 -13.66
CA ILE A 321 -16.12 -29.74 -14.27
C ILE A 321 -16.46 -29.37 -15.71
N VAL A 322 -15.51 -29.55 -16.64
CA VAL A 322 -15.86 -29.63 -18.07
C VAL A 322 -16.37 -31.06 -18.30
N PRO A 323 -17.66 -31.31 -18.61
CA PRO A 323 -18.10 -32.64 -18.96
C PRO A 323 -17.51 -32.97 -20.33
N ALA A 324 -16.78 -34.09 -20.42
CA ALA A 324 -16.45 -34.68 -21.70
C ALA A 324 -17.77 -34.95 -22.45
N LYS A 325 -17.96 -34.30 -23.61
CA LYS A 325 -19.05 -34.59 -24.55
C LYS A 325 -19.03 -36.08 -24.87
N GLY A 326 -19.96 -36.81 -24.27
CA GLY A 326 -20.27 -38.20 -24.56
C GLY A 326 -21.77 -38.40 -24.43
N SER A 327 -22.45 -38.26 -25.58
CA SER A 327 -23.81 -38.74 -25.88
C SER A 327 -24.39 -39.73 -24.88
N THR A 328 -25.44 -39.33 -24.13
CA THR A 328 -26.80 -39.92 -24.12
C THR A 328 -27.64 -39.21 -23.06
N GLU A 329 -28.77 -38.62 -23.45
CA GLU A 329 -29.92 -38.28 -22.60
C GLU A 329 -31.09 -39.22 -22.99
N PRO A 330 -32.18 -39.32 -22.19
CA PRO A 330 -32.35 -38.99 -20.78
C PRO A 330 -33.16 -40.08 -20.00
N ALA A 331 -33.26 -39.93 -18.68
CA ALA A 331 -34.45 -40.38 -17.95
C ALA A 331 -34.75 -39.36 -16.84
N GLU A 332 -35.89 -38.68 -17.00
CA GLU A 332 -36.53 -37.79 -16.05
C GLU A 332 -36.89 -38.52 -14.75
N GLU A 333 -36.62 -37.92 -13.59
CA GLU A 333 -37.50 -38.05 -12.44
C GLU A 333 -37.62 -36.68 -11.77
N ALA A 334 -38.81 -36.11 -11.89
CA ALA A 334 -39.27 -34.89 -11.25
C ALA A 334 -39.58 -35.18 -9.77
N VAL A 335 -39.10 -34.31 -8.87
CA VAL A 335 -39.68 -34.14 -7.53
C VAL A 335 -39.68 -32.65 -7.21
N GLU A 336 -40.87 -32.04 -7.27
CA GLU A 336 -41.15 -30.71 -6.72
C GLU A 336 -41.12 -30.76 -5.18
N PRO A 337 -40.66 -29.72 -4.48
CA PRO A 337 -41.10 -29.45 -3.12
C PRO A 337 -42.24 -28.44 -3.12
N THR A 338 -43.38 -28.91 -2.60
CA THR A 338 -44.59 -28.17 -2.23
C THR A 338 -44.32 -27.02 -1.26
N GLU A 339 -44.83 -25.84 -1.59
CA GLU A 339 -45.06 -24.74 -0.65
C GLU A 339 -46.14 -25.11 0.37
N GLU A 340 -45.91 -24.79 1.65
CA GLU A 340 -46.95 -24.75 2.67
C GLU A 340 -46.98 -23.36 3.29
N ALA A 341 -47.98 -22.59 2.86
CA ALA A 341 -48.35 -21.30 3.41
C ALA A 341 -49.17 -21.48 4.70
N ALA A 342 -48.89 -20.66 5.71
CA ALA A 342 -49.77 -20.47 6.85
C ALA A 342 -49.76 -18.99 7.25
N GLU A 343 -50.80 -18.25 6.86
CA GLU A 343 -51.30 -17.11 7.64
C GLU A 343 -52.20 -17.65 8.77
N PRO A 344 -52.44 -16.89 9.86
CA PRO A 344 -53.58 -15.97 9.80
C PRO A 344 -53.48 -14.66 10.64
N ALA A 345 -54.36 -13.73 10.24
CA ALA A 345 -55.23 -12.86 11.04
C ALA A 345 -54.82 -11.40 11.31
N GLU A 346 -55.54 -10.52 10.62
CA GLU A 346 -55.83 -9.12 10.92
C GLU A 346 -56.48 -8.92 12.30
N GLU A 347 -56.16 -7.81 12.97
CA GLU A 347 -57.14 -7.06 13.75
C GLU A 347 -56.86 -5.55 13.62
N ALA A 348 -57.79 -4.85 12.99
CA ALA A 348 -57.84 -3.41 12.83
C ALA A 348 -58.66 -2.79 13.97
N VAL A 349 -58.15 -1.74 14.63
CA VAL A 349 -58.98 -0.77 15.37
C VAL A 349 -58.34 0.63 15.30
N GLU A 350 -58.94 1.50 14.52
CA GLU A 350 -59.08 2.95 14.75
C GLU A 350 -60.59 3.23 14.95
N PRO A 351 -61.08 4.41 15.40
CA PRO A 351 -60.41 5.72 15.61
C PRO A 351 -60.81 6.42 16.94
N THR A 352 -60.30 7.63 17.22
CA THR A 352 -61.15 8.83 17.45
C THR A 352 -60.34 10.12 17.63
N GLU A 353 -60.85 11.15 16.95
CA GLU A 353 -60.44 12.56 16.93
C GLU A 353 -60.69 13.26 18.27
N GLU A 354 -59.90 14.29 18.59
CA GLU A 354 -60.46 15.51 19.18
C GLU A 354 -59.58 16.73 18.85
N ALA A 355 -60.20 17.69 18.16
CA ALA A 355 -59.68 19.00 17.85
C ALA A 355 -60.26 20.02 18.82
N VAL A 356 -59.44 20.90 19.40
CA VAL A 356 -59.87 22.25 19.83
C VAL A 356 -58.69 23.24 19.79
N GLU A 357 -58.81 24.25 18.93
CA GLU A 357 -58.29 25.62 19.07
C GLU A 357 -59.53 26.56 19.06
N PRO A 358 -59.46 27.89 19.28
CA PRO A 358 -58.41 28.79 19.83
C PRO A 358 -58.96 29.84 20.84
N THR A 359 -58.15 30.78 21.31
CA THR A 359 -58.45 32.24 21.53
C THR A 359 -57.21 32.94 22.14
N GLU A 360 -56.50 33.77 21.38
CA GLU A 360 -56.55 35.25 21.32
C GLU A 360 -56.34 36.00 22.66
N GLU A 361 -55.22 36.74 22.75
CA GLU A 361 -55.28 38.20 22.95
C GLU A 361 -53.93 38.86 22.60
N ALA A 362 -54.00 39.92 21.79
CA ALA A 362 -52.91 40.80 21.40
C ALA A 362 -53.11 42.17 22.03
N ALA A 363 -52.03 42.84 22.46
CA ALA A 363 -51.81 44.30 22.31
C ALA A 363 -50.50 44.75 23.00
N GLU A 364 -49.53 45.17 22.18
CA GLU A 364 -48.55 46.25 22.45
C GLU A 364 -49.29 47.63 22.53
N PRO A 365 -48.69 48.83 22.87
CA PRO A 365 -47.28 49.21 22.62
C PRO A 365 -46.57 50.29 23.52
N THR A 366 -45.30 50.53 23.16
CA THR A 366 -44.54 51.82 23.00
C THR A 366 -43.86 52.62 24.14
N GLU A 367 -42.57 52.91 23.85
CA GLU A 367 -41.73 54.14 23.96
C GLU A 367 -41.18 54.71 25.29
N GLU A 368 -39.83 54.82 25.35
CA GLU A 368 -38.96 56.03 25.51
C GLU A 368 -37.57 55.55 26.01
N ALA A 369 -36.43 55.69 25.32
CA ALA A 369 -35.65 56.86 24.88
C ALA A 369 -34.76 57.51 25.97
N ALA A 370 -33.48 57.69 25.60
CA ALA A 370 -32.46 58.67 26.04
C ALA A 370 -31.40 58.28 27.11
N GLU A 371 -30.16 58.17 26.60
CA GLU A 371 -28.85 58.58 27.16
C GLU A 371 -28.85 60.05 27.68
N PRO A 372 -27.82 60.61 28.42
CA PRO A 372 -26.40 60.55 28.02
C PRO A 372 -25.26 60.78 29.08
N THR A 373 -24.02 60.54 28.61
CA THR A 373 -22.72 61.27 28.76
C THR A 373 -22.06 61.72 30.09
N GLU A 374 -20.71 61.63 30.02
CA GLU A 374 -19.62 62.47 30.58
C GLU A 374 -19.24 62.39 32.07
N GLU A 375 -17.96 62.08 32.34
CA GLU A 375 -17.01 63.11 32.83
C GLU A 375 -15.53 62.62 32.73
N ALA A 376 -14.67 63.56 32.33
CA ALA A 376 -13.21 63.45 32.26
C ALA A 376 -12.57 64.27 33.38
N ALA A 377 -11.35 63.93 33.81
CA ALA A 377 -10.30 64.88 34.23
C ALA A 377 -8.99 64.17 34.63
N GLU A 378 -7.90 64.48 33.89
CA GLU A 378 -6.51 64.59 34.40
C GLU A 378 -6.37 65.89 35.25
N PRO A 379 -5.18 66.41 35.69
CA PRO A 379 -3.77 65.97 35.56
C PRO A 379 -2.90 66.20 36.84
N ALA A 380 -1.59 65.89 36.76
CA ALA A 380 -0.50 66.81 37.15
C ALA A 380 0.90 66.24 36.86
N GLU A 381 1.73 67.12 36.30
CA GLU A 381 3.15 67.02 35.94
C GLU A 381 4.10 66.89 37.15
N GLU A 382 5.32 66.37 36.93
CA GLU A 382 6.52 67.13 37.31
C GLU A 382 7.74 66.69 36.48
N ALA A 383 8.48 67.70 36.01
CA ALA A 383 9.63 67.62 35.13
C ALA A 383 10.96 67.71 35.91
N ALA A 384 12.04 67.15 35.34
CA ALA A 384 13.41 67.63 35.56
C ALA A 384 14.36 67.18 34.43
N GLU A 385 14.89 68.16 33.71
CA GLU A 385 16.08 68.16 32.83
C GLU A 385 17.23 68.92 33.57
N PRO A 386 18.45 69.14 33.01
CA PRO A 386 19.34 68.32 32.16
C PRO A 386 20.83 68.40 32.63
N ALA A 387 21.78 67.77 31.91
CA ALA A 387 23.16 68.27 31.79
C ALA A 387 23.89 67.71 30.55
N GLU A 388 24.35 68.61 29.68
CA GLU A 388 25.28 68.41 28.56
C GLU A 388 26.72 68.16 29.02
N GLU A 389 27.48 67.35 28.28
CA GLU A 389 28.89 67.67 27.97
C GLU A 389 29.28 67.06 26.61
N ALA A 390 29.92 67.88 25.77
CA ALA A 390 30.23 67.62 24.37
C ALA A 390 31.64 67.05 24.15
N ALA A 391 31.79 66.13 23.19
CA ALA A 391 33.01 65.94 22.39
C ALA A 391 32.71 65.12 21.11
N GLU A 392 32.86 65.74 19.93
CA GLU A 392 32.91 65.11 18.59
C GLU A 392 34.37 64.70 18.21
N PRO A 393 34.65 64.02 17.07
CA PRO A 393 33.90 62.98 16.35
C PRO A 393 34.82 61.79 15.93
N ALA A 394 34.24 60.66 15.50
CA ALA A 394 34.90 59.72 14.58
C ALA A 394 33.84 58.95 13.77
N GLU A 395 34.03 58.94 12.45
CA GLU A 395 33.21 58.25 11.45
C GLU A 395 33.00 56.77 11.77
N GLU A 396 31.76 56.30 11.73
CA GLU A 396 31.41 55.11 10.94
C GLU A 396 29.88 55.06 10.78
N ALA A 397 29.45 54.79 9.55
CA ALA A 397 28.05 54.75 9.15
C ALA A 397 27.30 53.65 9.92
N ALA A 398 26.29 54.05 10.69
CA ALA A 398 25.26 53.13 11.18
C ALA A 398 24.01 53.27 10.29
N GLU A 399 23.87 52.35 9.34
CA GLU A 399 22.56 52.02 8.77
C GLU A 399 21.70 51.31 9.84
N PRO A 400 20.36 51.40 9.76
CA PRO A 400 19.48 50.71 10.71
C PRO A 400 19.50 49.21 10.39
N THR A 401 20.09 48.41 11.28
CA THR A 401 19.99 46.96 11.23
C THR A 401 18.58 46.53 11.67
N GLU A 402 17.70 46.26 10.71
CA GLU A 402 16.70 45.22 10.92
C GLU A 402 17.43 43.91 11.26
N PRO A 403 16.98 43.11 12.24
CA PRO A 403 17.58 41.80 12.45
C PRO A 403 17.37 40.98 11.18
N ALA A 404 18.46 40.61 10.50
CA ALA A 404 18.42 39.68 9.38
C ALA A 404 17.61 38.45 9.79
N PRO A 405 16.72 37.91 8.93
CA PRO A 405 15.93 36.75 9.28
C PRO A 405 16.87 35.62 9.73
N LEU A 406 16.52 34.93 10.81
CA LEU A 406 17.21 33.71 11.23
C LEU A 406 17.03 32.66 10.13
N ILE A 407 18.04 32.52 9.28
CA ILE A 407 18.09 31.49 8.25
C ILE A 407 18.64 30.23 8.91
N PHE A 408 17.95 29.10 8.73
CA PHE A 408 18.50 27.82 9.16
C PHE A 408 19.82 27.54 8.46
N GLU A 409 20.84 27.22 9.24
CA GLU A 409 22.12 26.75 8.74
C GLU A 409 22.24 25.25 8.98
N TYR A 410 22.64 24.52 7.94
CA TYR A 410 22.87 23.08 8.00
C TYR A 410 24.31 22.77 7.63
N ALA A 411 24.81 21.63 8.14
CA ALA A 411 26.10 21.12 7.72
C ALA A 411 26.14 20.91 6.19
N GLN A 412 27.30 21.08 5.58
CA GLN A 412 27.44 20.95 4.12
C GLN A 412 27.04 19.56 3.64
N GLU A 413 27.31 18.54 4.43
CA GLU A 413 26.96 17.14 4.18
C GLU A 413 25.44 16.92 4.23
N ALA A 414 24.68 17.75 4.96
CA ALA A 414 23.22 17.68 4.96
C ALA A 414 22.61 18.29 3.68
N LEU A 415 23.20 19.39 3.21
CA LEU A 415 22.86 20.01 1.91
C LEU A 415 23.25 19.12 0.73
N GLN A 416 24.39 18.44 0.83
CA GLN A 416 24.84 17.42 -0.12
C GLN A 416 24.54 16.02 0.44
N ASP A 417 23.27 15.60 0.41
CA ASP A 417 22.83 14.31 0.98
C ASP A 417 23.64 13.10 0.47
N SER A 418 24.28 13.17 -0.70
CA SER A 418 25.23 12.14 -1.17
C SER A 418 26.45 11.94 -0.24
N LEU A 419 26.84 12.97 0.51
CA LEU A 419 27.93 12.97 1.49
C LEU A 419 27.46 12.71 2.93
N TYR A 420 26.16 12.78 3.20
CA TYR A 420 25.63 12.55 4.55
C TYR A 420 25.85 11.11 5.01
N GLN A 421 26.62 10.93 6.08
CA GLN A 421 26.90 9.63 6.69
C GLN A 421 25.89 9.33 7.81
N SER A 422 25.06 8.30 7.60
CA SER A 422 24.03 7.84 8.54
C SER A 422 24.45 6.60 9.33
N ASP A 423 25.75 6.43 9.57
CA ASP A 423 26.37 5.31 10.29
C ASP A 423 26.63 5.62 11.77
N ALA A 424 26.64 6.90 12.16
CA ALA A 424 26.68 7.31 13.55
C ALA A 424 25.45 6.81 14.32
N PRO A 425 25.59 6.19 15.51
CA PRO A 425 24.48 5.59 16.25
C PRO A 425 23.44 6.62 16.70
N SER A 426 22.27 6.63 16.06
CA SER A 426 21.07 7.38 16.50
C SER A 426 19.81 6.83 15.82
N GLU A 427 18.65 6.96 16.47
CA GLU A 427 17.37 6.49 15.89
C GLU A 427 17.06 7.22 14.57
N ILE A 428 17.37 8.51 14.48
CA ILE A 428 17.20 9.30 13.26
C ILE A 428 18.08 8.81 12.11
N ASN A 429 19.35 8.48 12.37
CA ASN A 429 20.25 7.98 11.34
C ASN A 429 19.86 6.58 10.84
N ASP A 430 19.34 5.73 11.73
CA ASP A 430 18.79 4.44 11.34
C ASP A 430 17.59 4.60 10.40
N ILE A 431 16.68 5.53 10.70
CA ILE A 431 15.55 5.84 9.81
C ILE A 431 16.04 6.41 8.48
N ILE A 432 16.94 7.40 8.50
CA ILE A 432 17.49 8.00 7.28
C ILE A 432 18.14 6.92 6.40
N ARG A 433 18.94 6.02 6.98
CA ARG A 433 19.57 4.91 6.27
C ARG A 433 18.53 3.99 5.62
N ASP A 434 17.46 3.66 6.35
CA ASP A 434 16.38 2.84 5.83
C ASP A 434 15.61 3.55 4.69
N LEU A 435 15.39 4.86 4.80
CA LEU A 435 14.74 5.68 3.77
C LEU A 435 15.60 5.81 2.50
N LYS A 436 16.93 5.89 2.64
CA LYS A 436 17.91 5.94 1.53
C LYS A 436 18.06 4.62 0.76
N SER A 437 17.43 3.54 1.21
CA SER A 437 17.62 2.19 0.64
C SER A 437 17.03 2.00 -0.77
N TYR A 438 16.13 2.88 -1.23
CA TYR A 438 15.31 2.69 -2.44
C TYR A 438 14.56 1.35 -2.49
N ASN A 439 14.29 0.77 -1.32
CA ASN A 439 13.62 -0.51 -1.17
C ASN A 439 12.36 -0.33 -0.32
N TRP A 440 11.17 -0.44 -0.93
CA TRP A 440 9.90 -0.27 -0.22
C TRP A 440 9.76 -1.15 1.03
N TYR A 441 10.33 -2.35 1.04
CA TYR A 441 10.29 -3.25 2.20
C TYR A 441 11.11 -2.73 3.38
N THR A 442 12.12 -1.91 3.13
CA THR A 442 12.96 -1.27 4.15
C THR A 442 12.41 0.13 4.50
N GLN A 443 11.98 0.89 3.49
CA GLN A 443 11.43 2.24 3.66
C GLN A 443 10.10 2.23 4.43
N ASN A 444 9.16 1.34 4.08
CA ASN A 444 7.82 1.35 4.68
C ASN A 444 7.83 1.13 6.20
N PRO A 445 8.60 0.17 6.75
CA PRO A 445 8.76 0.03 8.20
C PRO A 445 9.38 1.25 8.89
N ALA A 446 10.32 1.95 8.25
CA ALA A 446 11.00 3.12 8.82
C ALA A 446 10.03 4.25 9.20
N PHE A 447 8.98 4.46 8.39
CA PHE A 447 7.93 5.44 8.67
C PHE A 447 7.16 5.21 9.97
N SER A 448 7.12 3.97 10.48
CA SER A 448 6.47 3.65 11.75
C SER A 448 7.27 4.17 12.97
N LYS A 449 8.57 4.41 12.79
CA LYS A 449 9.50 4.89 13.82
C LYS A 449 9.64 6.42 13.83
N ILE A 450 9.27 7.12 12.75
CA ILE A 450 9.42 8.58 12.68
C ILE A 450 8.68 9.29 13.83
N SER A 451 7.49 8.81 14.20
CA SER A 451 6.70 9.42 15.28
C SER A 451 7.22 9.12 16.69
N SER A 452 8.04 8.07 16.90
CA SER A 452 8.61 7.78 18.23
C SER A 452 9.69 8.77 18.63
N MET A 453 10.41 9.33 17.66
CA MET A 453 11.50 10.28 17.88
C MET A 453 11.07 11.67 18.38
N ALA A 454 9.78 12.00 18.37
CA ALA A 454 9.29 13.34 18.71
C ALA A 454 9.59 13.78 20.16
N LYS A 455 10.07 12.86 21.01
CA LYS A 455 10.45 13.12 22.41
C LYS A 455 11.96 13.32 22.60
N GLU A 456 12.77 13.11 21.57
CA GLU A 456 14.23 13.18 21.64
C GLU A 456 14.74 14.58 21.28
N SER A 457 15.94 14.90 21.75
CA SER A 457 16.68 16.05 21.22
C SER A 457 17.25 15.65 19.86
N LEU A 458 16.76 16.28 18.80
CA LEU A 458 17.14 15.97 17.42
C LEU A 458 18.05 17.05 16.86
N ASP A 459 19.11 16.62 16.20
CA ASP A 459 20.02 17.51 15.49
C ASP A 459 19.32 18.13 14.25
N PRO A 460 19.37 19.46 14.06
CA PRO A 460 18.74 20.14 12.93
C PRO A 460 19.15 19.62 11.56
N SER A 461 20.43 19.31 11.34
CA SER A 461 20.95 18.81 10.06
C SER A 461 20.39 17.42 9.75
N SER A 462 20.28 16.57 10.77
CA SER A 462 19.66 15.24 10.68
C SER A 462 18.16 15.34 10.38
N CYS A 463 17.44 16.27 11.01
CA CYS A 463 16.02 16.54 10.71
C CYS A 463 15.79 17.01 9.27
N PHE A 464 16.67 17.88 8.78
CA PHE A 464 16.65 18.33 7.39
C PHE A 464 16.84 17.16 6.42
N VAL A 465 17.86 16.32 6.65
CA VAL A 465 18.13 15.14 5.82
C VAL A 465 16.99 14.13 5.89
N LEU A 466 16.37 13.93 7.06
CA LEU A 466 15.17 13.13 7.21
C LEU A 466 14.03 13.65 6.32
N GLY A 467 13.80 14.97 6.31
CA GLY A 467 12.80 15.62 5.44
C GLY A 467 13.03 15.33 3.96
N ARG A 468 14.27 15.48 3.48
CA ARG A 468 14.64 15.16 2.10
C ARG A 468 14.32 13.72 1.74
N ASN A 469 14.69 12.79 2.60
CA ASN A 469 14.54 11.36 2.36
C ASN A 469 13.08 10.88 2.48
N ILE A 470 12.25 11.52 3.32
CA ILE A 470 10.80 11.28 3.33
C ILE A 470 10.20 11.65 1.97
N TYR A 471 10.52 12.85 1.46
CA TYR A 471 10.01 13.33 0.19
C TYR A 471 10.47 12.44 -0.98
N GLN A 472 11.75 12.09 -1.00
CA GLN A 472 12.32 11.18 -1.99
C GLN A 472 11.63 9.80 -1.98
N ALA A 473 11.39 9.22 -0.80
CA ALA A 473 10.70 7.93 -0.70
C ALA A 473 9.26 8.02 -1.24
N ALA A 474 8.58 9.15 -1.03
CA ALA A 474 7.25 9.40 -1.58
C ALA A 474 7.27 9.45 -3.11
N CYS A 475 8.15 10.26 -3.72
CA CYS A 475 8.36 10.26 -5.18
C CYS A 475 8.79 8.89 -5.73
N GLY A 476 9.43 8.06 -4.89
CA GLY A 476 9.77 6.67 -5.20
C GLY A 476 8.62 5.66 -5.08
N ASN A 477 7.37 6.12 -4.90
CA ASN A 477 6.17 5.28 -4.72
C ASN A 477 6.19 4.37 -3.46
N SER A 478 6.92 4.75 -2.41
CA SER A 478 6.79 4.07 -1.11
C SER A 478 5.40 4.33 -0.52
N GLN A 479 4.59 3.29 -0.37
CA GLN A 479 3.21 3.42 0.15
C GLN A 479 3.13 4.21 1.46
N LYS A 480 4.02 3.93 2.44
CA LYS A 480 3.99 4.64 3.73
C LYS A 480 4.48 6.08 3.61
N ALA A 481 5.39 6.38 2.69
CA ALA A 481 5.78 7.74 2.39
C ALA A 481 4.62 8.52 1.76
N SER A 482 3.92 7.93 0.78
CA SER A 482 2.72 8.54 0.18
C SER A 482 1.61 8.79 1.22
N GLU A 483 1.34 7.83 2.11
CA GLU A 483 0.42 8.01 3.24
C GLU A 483 0.87 9.15 4.19
N TYR A 484 2.18 9.26 4.42
CA TYR A 484 2.76 10.35 5.22
C TYR A 484 2.49 11.71 4.56
N MET A 485 2.69 11.82 3.24
CA MET A 485 2.43 13.04 2.46
C MET A 485 0.94 13.45 2.47
N VAL A 486 0.02 12.49 2.33
CA VAL A 486 -1.44 12.76 2.41
C VAL A 486 -1.83 13.35 3.77
N SER A 487 -1.14 12.95 4.84
CA SER A 487 -1.39 13.42 6.21
C SER A 487 -0.33 14.41 6.73
N LEU A 488 0.41 15.08 5.83
CA LEU A 488 1.65 15.76 6.17
C LEU A 488 1.52 16.73 7.35
N ARG A 489 0.53 17.63 7.31
CA ARG A 489 0.31 18.62 8.39
C ARG A 489 0.18 17.96 9.76
N ARG A 490 -0.64 16.92 9.85
CA ARG A 490 -0.87 16.14 11.08
C ARG A 490 0.39 15.38 11.51
N LYS A 491 1.21 14.94 10.57
CA LYS A 491 2.46 14.23 10.88
C LYS A 491 3.54 15.18 11.39
N LEU A 492 3.65 16.37 10.81
CA LEU A 492 4.56 17.42 11.29
C LEU A 492 4.14 17.97 12.66
N SER A 493 2.84 18.07 12.96
CA SER A 493 2.35 18.55 14.26
C SER A 493 2.67 17.62 15.45
N ILE A 494 3.24 16.44 15.20
CA ILE A 494 3.73 15.55 16.26
C ILE A 494 5.03 16.09 16.86
N PHE A 495 5.80 16.84 16.07
CA PHE A 495 7.09 17.41 16.48
C PHE A 495 6.91 18.82 17.04
N PRO A 496 7.83 19.29 17.90
CA PRO A 496 7.98 20.72 18.18
C PRO A 496 8.08 21.52 16.88
N ILE A 497 7.50 22.72 16.85
CA ILE A 497 7.37 23.50 15.61
C ILE A 497 8.72 23.81 14.95
N GLU A 498 9.78 24.01 15.73
CA GLU A 498 11.15 24.21 15.24
C GLU A 498 11.67 22.97 14.47
N ILE A 499 11.46 21.78 15.03
CA ILE A 499 11.83 20.50 14.37
C ILE A 499 10.99 20.27 13.11
N ALA A 500 9.69 20.57 13.17
CA ALA A 500 8.81 20.46 12.01
C ALA A 500 9.26 21.38 10.87
N ASN A 501 9.77 22.57 11.19
CA ASN A 501 10.36 23.50 10.22
C ASN A 501 11.63 22.92 9.57
N HIS A 502 12.53 22.28 10.32
CA HIS A 502 13.72 21.63 9.73
C HIS A 502 13.35 20.49 8.78
N ILE A 503 12.38 19.64 9.18
CA ILE A 503 11.89 18.54 8.33
C ILE A 503 11.24 19.11 7.04
N LEU A 504 10.37 20.12 7.16
CA LEU A 504 9.73 20.74 6.01
C LEU A 504 10.73 21.44 5.09
N ALA A 505 11.75 22.10 5.66
CA ALA A 505 12.85 22.70 4.90
C ALA A 505 13.58 21.65 4.06
N GLY A 506 13.84 20.47 4.63
CA GLY A 506 14.41 19.34 3.89
C GLY A 506 13.52 18.86 2.75
N MET A 507 12.23 18.70 3.00
CA MET A 507 11.28 18.25 1.97
C MET A 507 11.20 19.23 0.80
N VAL A 508 11.07 20.54 1.07
CA VAL A 508 11.01 21.55 0.00
C VAL A 508 12.36 21.67 -0.73
N PHE A 509 13.48 21.51 -0.03
CA PHE A 509 14.80 21.52 -0.67
C PHE A 509 14.95 20.36 -1.66
N GLU A 510 14.45 19.17 -1.34
CA GLU A 510 14.49 18.00 -2.23
C GLU A 510 13.67 18.17 -3.52
N ILE A 511 12.66 19.06 -3.52
CA ILE A 511 11.89 19.42 -4.73
C ILE A 511 12.79 20.07 -5.78
N TYR A 512 13.65 21.00 -5.36
CA TYR A 512 14.41 21.90 -6.23
C TYR A 512 15.88 21.53 -6.38
N PHE A 513 16.47 20.84 -5.40
CA PHE A 513 17.89 20.51 -5.38
C PHE A 513 18.12 19.00 -5.35
N ASP A 514 19.20 18.56 -6.01
CA ASP A 514 19.62 17.16 -6.04
C ASP A 514 20.48 16.75 -4.83
N SER A 515 20.91 15.49 -4.80
CA SER A 515 21.75 14.96 -3.71
C SER A 515 23.14 15.61 -3.64
N ASN A 516 23.57 16.33 -4.67
CA ASN A 516 24.82 17.08 -4.72
C ASN A 516 24.61 18.58 -4.48
N CYS A 517 23.43 19.00 -4.01
CA CYS A 517 23.06 20.40 -3.78
C CYS A 517 23.03 21.24 -5.08
N GLN A 518 22.76 20.62 -6.23
CA GLN A 518 22.60 21.31 -7.50
C GLN A 518 21.13 21.55 -7.82
N TYR A 519 20.81 22.73 -8.35
CA TYR A 519 19.45 23.03 -8.81
C TYR A 519 19.03 22.08 -9.94
N ARG A 520 17.82 21.55 -9.85
CA ARG A 520 17.28 20.55 -10.78
C ARG A 520 16.77 21.21 -12.06
N GLU A 521 17.04 20.58 -13.19
CA GLU A 521 16.39 20.92 -14.46
C GLU A 521 14.92 20.47 -14.45
N ASP A 522 14.66 19.22 -14.06
CA ASP A 522 13.31 18.71 -13.78
C ASP A 522 13.09 18.60 -12.26
N VAL A 523 12.21 19.45 -11.73
CA VAL A 523 11.85 19.45 -10.30
C VAL A 523 11.02 18.21 -9.93
N LYS A 524 11.15 17.73 -8.68
CA LYS A 524 10.35 16.61 -8.17
C LYS A 524 9.01 17.10 -7.65
N PHE A 525 8.03 17.31 -8.52
CA PHE A 525 6.80 18.02 -8.14
C PHE A 525 5.63 17.13 -7.69
N ASP A 526 5.78 15.79 -7.64
CA ASP A 526 4.67 14.84 -7.39
C ASP A 526 3.85 15.13 -6.12
N TYR A 527 4.51 15.56 -5.04
CA TYR A 527 3.86 15.89 -3.77
C TYR A 527 4.02 17.36 -3.35
N ALA A 528 4.53 18.20 -4.26
CA ALA A 528 4.91 19.58 -3.95
C ALA A 528 3.71 20.43 -3.50
N ASN A 529 2.51 20.20 -4.05
CA ASN A 529 1.29 20.91 -3.64
C ASN A 529 1.08 20.92 -2.12
N SER A 530 1.26 19.76 -1.47
CA SER A 530 1.10 19.61 -0.02
C SER A 530 2.16 20.39 0.76
N ILE A 531 3.41 20.33 0.33
CA ILE A 531 4.56 21.04 0.93
C ILE A 531 4.38 22.55 0.80
N LEU A 532 4.13 23.03 -0.42
CA LEU A 532 4.01 24.44 -0.72
C LEU A 532 2.80 25.07 -0.01
N SER A 533 1.71 24.32 0.19
CA SER A 533 0.55 24.80 0.96
C SER A 533 0.86 25.07 2.44
N LEU A 534 1.87 24.39 3.01
CA LEU A 534 2.30 24.60 4.39
C LEU A 534 3.25 25.78 4.52
N LEU A 535 4.12 26.02 3.51
CA LEU A 535 5.04 27.17 3.51
C LEU A 535 4.33 28.52 3.48
N ILE A 536 3.05 28.54 3.17
CA ILE A 536 2.20 29.73 3.20
C ILE A 536 1.79 30.09 4.64
N LYS A 537 1.85 29.13 5.58
CA LYS A 537 1.41 29.32 6.96
C LYS A 537 2.52 29.92 7.80
N ASP A 538 2.15 30.83 8.71
CA ASP A 538 3.08 31.54 9.60
C ASP A 538 3.93 30.58 10.46
N ASP A 539 3.36 29.45 10.86
CA ASP A 539 4.04 28.39 11.61
C ASP A 539 5.32 27.88 10.92
N PHE A 540 5.47 28.05 9.60
CA PHE A 540 6.57 27.53 8.79
C PHE A 540 7.48 28.62 8.17
N GLU A 541 7.52 29.81 8.76
CA GLU A 541 8.29 30.95 8.22
C GLU A 541 9.80 30.67 8.10
N HIS A 542 10.39 29.86 8.98
CA HIS A 542 11.82 29.53 8.91
C HIS A 542 12.14 28.63 7.71
N ALA A 543 11.32 27.60 7.48
CA ALA A 543 11.45 26.73 6.31
C ALA A 543 11.28 27.53 5.00
N LYS A 544 10.32 28.47 4.98
CA LYS A 544 10.07 29.38 3.86
C LYS A 544 11.26 30.31 3.60
N SER A 545 11.77 30.96 4.65
CA SER A 545 12.93 31.86 4.55
C SER A 545 14.17 31.11 4.05
N PHE A 546 14.41 29.91 4.58
CA PHE A 546 15.50 29.03 4.16
C PHE A 546 15.44 28.71 2.66
N ILE A 547 14.32 28.18 2.17
CA ILE A 547 14.24 27.78 0.75
C ILE A 547 14.32 28.97 -0.20
N ARG A 548 13.74 30.12 0.18
CA ARG A 548 13.82 31.36 -0.62
C ARG A 548 15.24 31.87 -0.76
N TYR A 549 16.01 31.81 0.33
CA TYR A 549 17.42 32.17 0.31
C TYR A 549 18.20 31.30 -0.68
N HIS A 550 18.05 29.97 -0.61
CA HIS A 550 18.74 29.05 -1.52
C HIS A 550 18.30 29.18 -2.99
N LEU A 551 17.05 29.55 -3.22
CA LEU A 551 16.50 29.76 -4.57
C LEU A 551 16.81 31.14 -5.16
N GLN A 552 17.39 32.07 -4.39
CA GLN A 552 17.62 33.44 -4.84
C GLN A 552 18.49 33.51 -6.11
N ALA A 553 19.52 32.66 -6.20
CA ALA A 553 20.40 32.58 -7.37
C ALA A 553 19.70 32.02 -8.63
N HIS A 554 18.54 31.39 -8.45
CA HIS A 554 17.75 30.73 -9.50
C HIS A 554 16.40 31.43 -9.73
N LYS A 555 16.21 32.64 -9.19
CA LYS A 555 14.92 33.35 -9.23
C LYS A 555 14.36 33.54 -10.63
N GLU A 556 15.21 33.75 -11.64
CA GLU A 556 14.79 33.93 -13.04
C GLU A 556 14.24 32.63 -13.67
N GLN A 557 14.54 31.47 -13.09
CA GLN A 557 14.09 30.15 -13.56
C GLN A 557 12.77 29.72 -12.90
N LEU A 558 12.27 30.49 -11.92
CA LEU A 558 11.08 30.16 -11.15
C LEU A 558 9.86 30.94 -11.65
N LEU A 559 8.82 30.21 -12.05
CA LEU A 559 7.51 30.79 -12.35
C LEU A 559 6.63 30.97 -11.11
N PHE A 560 7.01 30.33 -10.00
CA PHE A 560 6.37 30.45 -8.70
C PHE A 560 7.42 30.43 -7.59
N ILE A 561 7.32 31.36 -6.63
CA ILE A 561 8.25 31.45 -5.51
C ILE A 561 7.65 30.71 -4.31
N PRO A 562 8.30 29.66 -3.76
CA PRO A 562 7.80 28.92 -2.60
C PRO A 562 7.36 29.84 -1.44
N GLY A 563 6.16 29.60 -0.91
CA GLY A 563 5.55 30.40 0.15
C GLY A 563 4.75 31.62 -0.31
N ASP A 564 4.67 31.92 -1.61
CA ASP A 564 3.71 32.90 -2.12
C ASP A 564 2.27 32.36 -2.01
N GLN A 565 1.30 33.25 -1.80
CA GLN A 565 -0.13 32.90 -1.79
C GLN A 565 -0.66 32.55 -3.20
N GLY A 566 0.13 32.85 -4.24
CA GLY A 566 -0.26 32.63 -5.64
C GLY A 566 -1.40 33.54 -6.10
N GLU A 567 -1.48 34.76 -5.56
CA GLU A 567 -2.48 35.76 -5.93
C GLU A 567 -1.86 36.92 -6.72
N PRO A 568 -2.39 37.28 -7.91
CA PRO A 568 -3.48 36.61 -8.62
C PRO A 568 -3.06 35.23 -9.16
N LYS A 569 -4.03 34.30 -9.21
CA LYS A 569 -3.79 32.96 -9.74
C LYS A 569 -3.46 33.02 -11.23
N SER A 570 -2.47 32.24 -11.66
CA SER A 570 -2.10 32.16 -13.07
C SER A 570 -3.14 31.35 -13.84
N GLU A 571 -3.69 31.94 -14.90
CA GLU A 571 -4.75 31.34 -15.70
C GLU A 571 -4.18 30.43 -16.80
N ILE A 572 -4.73 29.21 -16.89
CA ILE A 572 -4.57 28.30 -18.03
C ILE A 572 -5.87 28.37 -18.83
N THR A 573 -5.78 28.75 -20.11
CA THR A 573 -6.93 28.74 -21.01
C THR A 573 -6.93 27.48 -21.85
N ILE A 574 -8.03 26.72 -21.82
CA ILE A 574 -8.22 25.50 -22.59
C ILE A 574 -9.32 25.74 -23.62
N ASN A 575 -9.01 25.55 -24.90
CA ASN A 575 -9.98 25.64 -25.97
C ASN A 575 -10.26 24.25 -26.54
N VAL A 576 -11.54 23.92 -26.65
CA VAL A 576 -12.03 22.65 -27.19
C VAL A 576 -13.14 22.85 -28.21
N THR A 577 -13.33 21.86 -29.06
CA THR A 577 -14.43 21.76 -30.03
C THR A 577 -15.15 20.42 -29.93
N MET A 578 -16.46 20.41 -30.21
CA MET A 578 -17.24 19.17 -30.26
C MET A 578 -16.87 18.35 -31.50
N ASN A 579 -16.58 17.07 -31.30
CA ASN A 579 -16.38 16.14 -32.39
C ASN A 579 -17.73 15.77 -33.04
N GLN A 580 -17.93 16.12 -34.31
CA GLN A 580 -19.21 15.89 -35.00
C GLN A 580 -19.45 14.42 -35.42
N GLY A 581 -18.52 13.50 -35.13
CA GLY A 581 -18.58 12.09 -35.53
C GLY A 581 -18.93 11.09 -34.42
N GLU A 582 -18.85 11.47 -33.15
CA GLU A 582 -19.15 10.60 -31.99
C GLU A 582 -19.88 11.42 -30.91
N GLU A 583 -21.06 10.97 -30.47
CA GLU A 583 -21.79 11.63 -29.39
C GLU A 583 -20.93 11.64 -28.11
N SER A 584 -20.61 12.84 -27.62
CA SER A 584 -19.91 13.12 -26.34
C SER A 584 -18.37 13.12 -26.34
N SER A 585 -17.68 13.23 -27.48
CA SER A 585 -16.22 13.46 -27.50
C SER A 585 -15.84 14.91 -27.88
N PHE A 586 -14.82 15.45 -27.19
CA PHE A 586 -14.28 16.80 -27.42
C PHE A 586 -12.84 16.69 -27.93
N ILE A 587 -12.46 17.57 -28.85
CA ILE A 587 -11.10 17.71 -29.35
C ILE A 587 -10.42 18.84 -28.59
N LEU A 588 -9.18 18.60 -28.11
CA LEU A 588 -8.34 19.60 -27.46
C LEU A 588 -7.63 20.43 -28.53
N ASP A 589 -8.14 21.62 -28.82
CA ASP A 589 -7.59 22.47 -29.88
C ASP A 589 -6.35 23.24 -29.44
N SER A 590 -6.35 23.75 -28.20
CA SER A 590 -5.32 24.65 -27.69
C SER A 590 -5.29 24.68 -26.17
N VAL A 591 -4.08 24.80 -25.62
CA VAL A 591 -3.84 25.06 -24.19
C VAL A 591 -2.87 26.23 -24.09
N MET A 592 -3.34 27.36 -23.57
CA MET A 592 -2.55 28.58 -23.44
C MET A 592 -2.18 28.85 -21.98
N PHE A 593 -0.93 29.22 -21.75
CA PHE A 593 -0.43 29.69 -20.46
C PHE A 593 0.45 30.93 -20.66
N GLN A 594 0.14 32.03 -19.96
CA GLN A 594 0.85 33.32 -20.08
C GLN A 594 1.09 33.77 -21.54
N GLY A 595 0.11 33.56 -22.41
CA GLY A 595 0.17 33.93 -23.83
C GLY A 595 0.96 32.98 -24.73
N LYS A 596 1.47 31.86 -24.21
CA LYS A 596 2.18 30.82 -24.97
C LYS A 596 1.28 29.60 -25.19
N GLU A 597 1.33 29.05 -26.40
CA GLU A 597 0.66 27.80 -26.77
C GLU A 597 1.47 26.59 -26.30
N LEU A 598 0.81 25.65 -25.65
CA LEU A 598 1.42 24.44 -25.09
C LEU A 598 1.11 23.18 -25.92
N VAL A 599 0.10 23.21 -26.80
CA VAL A 599 -0.17 22.10 -27.74
C VAL A 599 0.73 22.26 -28.97
N VAL A 600 1.69 21.36 -29.13
CA VAL A 600 2.72 21.43 -30.18
C VAL A 600 2.63 20.26 -31.16
N VAL A 601 3.30 20.39 -32.31
CA VAL A 601 3.47 19.27 -33.24
C VAL A 601 4.39 18.24 -32.59
N ASP A 602 3.98 16.97 -32.65
CA ASP A 602 4.80 15.84 -32.26
C ASP A 602 5.83 15.57 -33.37
N ASP A 603 7.10 15.88 -33.09
CA ASP A 603 8.22 15.71 -34.03
C ASP A 603 8.83 14.29 -33.98
N ASP A 604 8.38 13.43 -33.05
CA ASP A 604 8.86 12.06 -32.83
C ASP A 604 7.91 10.97 -33.40
N GLU A 605 8.38 9.73 -33.57
CA GLU A 605 7.52 8.62 -34.03
C GLU A 605 6.38 8.37 -33.03
N PRO A 606 5.13 8.12 -33.51
CA PRO A 606 3.95 8.09 -32.66
C PRO A 606 4.11 7.05 -31.55
N LEU A 607 4.06 7.53 -30.31
CA LEU A 607 3.97 6.68 -29.13
C LEU A 607 2.79 5.72 -29.32
N TRP A 608 2.99 4.42 -29.09
CA TRP A 608 1.94 3.39 -29.11
C TRP A 608 0.87 3.58 -28.03
N PHE A 609 0.92 4.71 -27.32
CA PHE A 609 0.04 5.15 -26.25
C PHE A 609 -0.30 6.63 -26.46
N THR A 610 -1.54 6.92 -26.82
CA THR A 610 -2.09 8.29 -26.76
C THR A 610 -2.56 8.56 -25.33
N PRO A 611 -2.00 9.55 -24.62
CA PRO A 611 -2.45 9.87 -23.27
C PRO A 611 -3.90 10.40 -23.31
N ASN A 612 -4.77 9.88 -22.44
CA ASN A 612 -6.12 10.39 -22.28
C ASN A 612 -6.11 11.66 -21.41
N TYR A 613 -6.36 12.83 -22.01
CA TYR A 613 -6.41 14.12 -21.31
C TYR A 613 -7.81 14.44 -20.78
N ASN A 614 -7.86 15.21 -19.70
CA ASN A 614 -9.02 15.98 -19.27
C ASN A 614 -8.50 17.28 -18.63
N ALA A 615 -9.40 18.22 -18.30
CA ALA A 615 -9.01 19.54 -17.77
C ALA A 615 -8.14 19.44 -16.50
N SER A 616 -8.48 18.51 -15.60
CA SER A 616 -7.74 18.26 -14.35
C SER A 616 -6.34 17.71 -14.61
N LYS A 617 -6.17 16.78 -15.56
CA LYS A 617 -4.86 16.26 -15.95
C LYS A 617 -3.97 17.31 -16.62
N ILE A 618 -4.55 18.15 -17.48
CA ILE A 618 -3.82 19.28 -18.10
C ILE A 618 -3.30 20.22 -17.01
N ARG A 619 -4.13 20.57 -16.03
CA ARG A 619 -3.71 21.41 -14.90
C ARG A 619 -2.59 20.75 -14.09
N ALA A 620 -2.69 19.45 -13.80
CA ALA A 620 -1.69 18.72 -13.05
C ALA A 620 -0.34 18.65 -13.80
N GLU A 621 -0.37 18.46 -15.12
CA GLU A 621 0.82 18.40 -15.96
C GLU A 621 1.50 19.77 -16.12
N VAL A 622 0.73 20.84 -16.30
CA VAL A 622 1.25 22.21 -16.26
C VAL A 622 1.82 22.53 -14.88
N SER A 623 1.13 22.14 -13.80
CA SER A 623 1.58 22.32 -12.43
C SER A 623 2.93 21.66 -12.17
N SER A 624 3.07 20.37 -12.53
CA SER A 624 4.29 19.61 -12.29
C SER A 624 5.46 20.09 -13.13
N THR A 625 5.23 20.36 -14.41
CA THR A 625 6.28 20.75 -15.36
C THR A 625 6.80 22.16 -15.09
N LEU A 626 5.91 23.09 -14.72
CA LEU A 626 6.27 24.50 -14.49
C LEU A 626 6.62 24.81 -13.02
N ALA A 627 6.58 23.80 -12.14
CA ALA A 627 6.81 23.94 -10.72
C ALA A 627 5.85 24.95 -10.04
N ILE A 628 4.61 25.06 -10.51
CA ILE A 628 3.58 25.96 -9.97
C ILE A 628 2.54 25.12 -9.25
N PRO A 629 2.25 25.35 -7.95
CA PRO A 629 1.24 24.58 -7.25
C PRO A 629 -0.15 24.78 -7.87
N GLU A 630 -0.94 23.71 -7.93
CA GLU A 630 -2.26 23.71 -8.54
C GLU A 630 -3.16 24.79 -7.98
N TRP A 631 -3.12 25.03 -6.66
CA TRP A 631 -3.96 26.05 -6.03
C TRP A 631 -3.62 27.49 -6.45
N ALA A 632 -2.43 27.73 -7.03
CA ALA A 632 -2.01 28.99 -7.65
C ALA A 632 -2.36 29.06 -9.16
N LEU A 633 -2.97 28.00 -9.70
CA LEU A 633 -3.46 27.92 -11.08
C LEU A 633 -4.99 27.94 -11.12
N THR A 634 -5.54 28.61 -12.13
CA THR A 634 -6.96 28.58 -12.47
C THR A 634 -7.15 28.06 -13.89
N LEU A 635 -8.27 27.39 -14.14
CA LEU A 635 -8.66 26.93 -15.47
C LEU A 635 -9.77 27.81 -16.02
N LYS A 636 -9.62 28.19 -17.29
CA LYS A 636 -10.66 28.83 -18.08
C LYS A 636 -10.89 28.00 -19.33
N ILE A 637 -12.13 27.54 -19.51
CA ILE A 637 -12.49 26.63 -20.62
C ILE A 637 -13.60 27.29 -21.42
N ASN A 638 -13.47 27.26 -22.75
CA ASN A 638 -14.46 27.88 -23.66
C ASN A 638 -15.81 27.14 -23.70
N GLU A 639 -15.84 25.86 -23.32
CA GLU A 639 -17.02 25.01 -23.30
C GLU A 639 -17.23 24.34 -21.93
N LYS A 640 -18.49 24.04 -21.57
CA LYS A 640 -18.81 23.28 -20.35
C LYS A 640 -18.59 21.78 -20.59
N ILE A 641 -17.38 21.31 -20.32
CA ILE A 641 -16.98 19.91 -20.56
C ILE A 641 -17.02 18.99 -19.33
N GLY A 642 -16.99 19.52 -18.11
CA GLY A 642 -16.83 18.69 -16.90
C GLY A 642 -15.52 17.90 -16.88
N ASP A 643 -15.54 16.65 -16.42
CA ASP A 643 -14.38 15.74 -16.39
C ASP A 643 -14.22 14.85 -17.64
N LYS A 644 -14.92 15.20 -18.73
CA LYS A 644 -14.90 14.42 -19.98
C LYS A 644 -13.49 14.34 -20.57
N TYR A 645 -13.23 13.22 -21.26
CA TYR A 645 -11.99 13.02 -21.98
C TYR A 645 -11.88 13.94 -23.18
N LEU A 646 -10.68 14.49 -23.37
CA LEU A 646 -10.29 15.37 -24.44
C LEU A 646 -9.32 14.63 -25.36
N ASN A 647 -9.69 14.51 -26.62
CA ASN A 647 -8.86 13.89 -27.64
C ASN A 647 -7.87 14.91 -28.19
N LEU A 648 -6.57 14.60 -28.15
CA LEU A 648 -5.58 15.39 -28.89
C LEU A 648 -5.73 15.13 -30.39
N PRO A 649 -5.58 16.17 -31.24
CA PRO A 649 -5.46 15.98 -32.68
C PRO A 649 -4.27 15.08 -33.04
N GLU A 650 -4.37 14.36 -34.15
CA GLU A 650 -3.30 13.49 -34.64
C GLU A 650 -1.99 14.27 -34.86
N GLY A 651 -0.86 13.73 -34.39
CA GLY A 651 0.46 14.38 -34.48
C GLY A 651 0.62 15.59 -33.56
N LYS A 652 -0.16 15.69 -32.48
CA LYS A 652 -0.03 16.73 -31.45
C LYS A 652 0.27 16.14 -30.08
N LEU A 653 1.02 16.90 -29.28
CA LEU A 653 1.26 16.61 -27.86
C LEU A 653 1.15 17.89 -27.02
N LEU A 654 0.88 17.73 -25.73
CA LEU A 654 0.94 18.81 -24.75
C LEU A 654 2.38 18.91 -24.21
N ASP A 655 3.01 20.07 -24.35
CA ASP A 655 4.35 20.34 -23.82
C ASP A 655 4.35 21.66 -23.02
N PRO A 656 4.13 21.60 -21.70
CA PRO A 656 4.17 22.80 -20.87
C PRO A 656 5.54 23.48 -20.84
N ARG A 657 6.65 22.78 -21.12
CA ARG A 657 8.01 23.37 -21.05
C ARG A 657 8.19 24.54 -22.01
N ARG A 658 7.37 24.65 -23.05
CA ARG A 658 7.29 25.83 -23.93
C ARG A 658 7.08 27.14 -23.18
N ALA A 659 6.45 27.09 -22.00
CA ALA A 659 6.26 28.28 -21.18
C ALA A 659 7.57 28.85 -20.61
N LEU A 660 8.61 28.03 -20.46
CA LEU A 660 9.90 28.42 -19.86
C LEU A 660 10.86 29.15 -20.84
N ASN A 661 10.59 29.09 -22.14
CA ASN A 661 11.47 29.59 -23.21
C ASN A 661 11.03 30.91 -23.83
#